data_AF-A0A453PRD9-F1
#
_entry.id   AF-A0A453PRD9-F1
#
_cell.length_a   1.000
_cell.length_b   1.000
_cell.length_c   1.000
_cell.angle_alpha   90.00
_cell.angle_beta   90.00
_cell.angle_gamma   90.00
#
_symmetry.space_group_name_H-M   'P 1'
#
loop_
_entity.id
_entity.type
_entity.pdbx_description
1 polymer ?
#
loop_
_entity_poly.entity_id
_entity_poly.type
_entity_poly.pdbx_seq_one_letter_code
_entity_poly.pdbx_strand_id
1 'polypeptide(L)'
;MIYSDVYPEIDGYNKQRLSYIFGILSACHSYLKRTSKIELTYQEHVHTHKLELFQYYKVLEEECKKVCFIDGLNYKNIAGLDNLNFDHFNEEVCKNIHASTVSALADMVQALVSMYVDLQANGLVSRQGVYKHYVLGMLASLEGRNEARSNSTDCEKLLAVLCEIELNYDSCKEYIQTLPATDISYIIGRYYTLCFPCNLARSQPQEPSWKEPLCMLITLWIKLVDDIPRQPTDASSYERTGYLDSNRLTHCMSAFRQLLINNEITVHQGWDAISMFVQVGFNSEIIMDTSHFCRAMILSGCGFKTVVEVYHGGQENLESVNADSRNPLDLLELYGASTDGCLSDLIEGSCESQALLHKLLSSLSQSVGEHADSLEMIRSGVWGKLIAFSENMQLGSQLRVYALQLMQCITGRNLKSLPNEIVSQVEPWESWYEPGASDSLADEGSTPSCSITASLVALRSNQMVTAVLPDASITPENLSSLDSAVSCFLHLSERASSVESVAVLEAVLEEWEQLFSSPKEEYVQPQDSPKEASDWSDGWDDGWEALPEELENPAQKQDGASTLSVHPLHSCWMEIIRKLAGLGELQKIIELLDRASSKHSRLLEDEEAHRLLELLSAAPNCFMALKIMLLLPYEAPQLQCLQTVEAKIREGTASTSSTADDHELLPLVLSSGALQKIAGEEGYSKLFSHTCHLVGQLARSFQSDLCAHWEAESKMNQKSLLFAKVLLPCFISELVLKGQYLLAGFIVSRWMHTPASLGLVDVVEPGLRRYLEGQVAQAQAQQQVGESDASFAEDELSISRTMSSLRLKFVSLLQAALVALPSQEP
;
A
#
# COMPACT_ATOMS: atom_id res chain seq x y z
N MET A 1 -45.41 5.15 63.36
CA MET A 1 -44.41 4.07 63.44
C MET A 1 -45.04 2.86 64.11
N ILE A 2 -45.60 1.97 63.30
CA ILE A 2 -45.58 0.52 63.54
C ILE A 2 -44.82 0.00 62.32
N TYR A 3 -43.61 -0.45 62.58
CA TYR A 3 -42.73 -1.09 61.62
C TYR A 3 -43.28 -2.47 61.26
N SER A 4 -43.16 -2.82 59.99
CA SER A 4 -43.18 -4.16 59.39
C SER A 4 -43.33 -5.35 60.35
N ASP A 5 -44.53 -5.92 60.41
CA ASP A 5 -44.73 -7.36 60.64
C ASP A 5 -46.11 -7.70 60.11
N VAL A 6 -46.19 -8.12 58.84
CA VAL A 6 -47.43 -8.51 58.13
C VAL A 6 -47.93 -9.86 58.70
N TYR A 7 -48.29 -9.88 59.99
CA TYR A 7 -48.68 -11.03 60.82
C TYR A 7 -47.55 -12.03 61.11
N PRO A 8 -46.70 -11.84 62.13
CA PRO A 8 -45.49 -12.64 62.35
C PRO A 8 -45.75 -14.14 62.54
N GLU A 9 -46.99 -14.52 62.91
CA GLU A 9 -47.41 -15.91 63.11
C GLU A 9 -47.71 -16.70 61.83
N ILE A 10 -47.99 -16.01 60.72
CA ILE A 10 -48.24 -16.68 59.44
C ILE A 10 -46.88 -16.91 58.75
N ASP A 11 -46.67 -18.06 58.13
CA ASP A 11 -45.48 -18.27 57.32
C ASP A 11 -45.78 -17.90 55.86
N GLY A 12 -45.06 -16.91 55.34
CA GLY A 12 -45.24 -16.42 53.98
C GLY A 12 -44.65 -17.32 52.89
N TYR A 13 -43.81 -18.27 53.28
CA TYR A 13 -43.31 -19.32 52.40
C TYR A 13 -44.36 -20.43 52.21
N ASN A 14 -45.25 -20.64 53.19
CA ASN A 14 -46.36 -21.60 53.11
C ASN A 14 -47.57 -21.04 52.34
N LYS A 15 -47.38 -20.93 51.02
CA LYS A 15 -48.35 -20.39 50.06
C LYS A 15 -49.67 -21.17 50.01
N GLN A 16 -49.65 -22.48 50.28
CA GLN A 16 -50.89 -23.29 50.36
C GLN A 16 -51.80 -22.83 51.51
N ARG A 17 -51.21 -22.67 52.71
CA ARG A 17 -51.93 -22.20 53.90
C ARG A 17 -52.40 -20.75 53.72
N LEU A 18 -51.57 -19.89 53.12
CA LEU A 18 -51.95 -18.51 52.82
C LEU A 18 -53.12 -18.42 51.84
N SER A 19 -53.12 -19.19 50.75
CA SER A 19 -54.26 -19.16 49.82
C SER A 19 -55.55 -19.65 50.47
N TYR A 20 -55.47 -20.63 51.39
CA TYR A 20 -56.64 -21.06 52.16
C TYR A 20 -57.21 -19.94 53.03
N ILE A 21 -56.34 -19.15 53.68
CA ILE A 21 -56.74 -17.98 54.47
C ILE A 21 -57.40 -16.92 53.58
N PHE A 22 -56.80 -16.59 52.42
CA PHE A 22 -57.41 -15.66 51.46
C PHE A 22 -58.77 -16.15 50.94
N GLY A 23 -58.93 -17.46 50.71
CA GLY A 23 -60.22 -18.06 50.33
C GLY A 23 -61.30 -17.90 51.40
N ILE A 24 -60.94 -18.04 52.69
CA ILE A 24 -61.85 -17.77 53.81
C ILE A 24 -62.23 -16.29 53.84
N LEU A 25 -61.26 -15.37 53.72
CA LEU A 25 -61.51 -13.92 53.72
C LEU A 25 -62.44 -13.53 52.57
N SER A 26 -62.20 -14.04 51.36
CA SER A 26 -63.08 -13.83 50.21
C SER A 26 -64.52 -14.29 50.51
N ALA A 27 -64.70 -15.50 51.06
CA ALA A 27 -66.02 -16.03 51.39
C ALA A 27 -66.74 -15.20 52.48
N CYS A 28 -66.01 -14.77 53.52
CA CYS A 28 -66.52 -13.92 54.59
C CYS A 28 -66.98 -12.56 54.05
N HIS A 29 -66.15 -11.87 53.25
CA HIS A 29 -66.51 -10.59 52.65
C HIS A 29 -67.67 -10.70 51.65
N SER A 30 -67.76 -11.81 50.89
CA SER A 30 -68.91 -12.10 50.02
C SER A 30 -70.21 -12.28 50.79
N TYR A 31 -70.16 -12.98 51.94
CA TYR A 31 -71.31 -13.18 52.82
C TYR A 31 -71.75 -11.89 53.51
N LEU A 32 -70.80 -11.08 53.98
CA LEU A 32 -71.05 -9.76 54.59
C LEU A 32 -71.73 -8.80 53.60
N LYS A 33 -71.29 -8.80 52.33
CA LYS A 33 -71.94 -8.02 51.27
C LYS A 33 -73.40 -8.43 51.06
N ARG A 34 -73.71 -9.74 51.03
CA ARG A 34 -75.09 -10.24 50.86
C ARG A 34 -76.02 -9.90 52.02
N THR A 35 -75.48 -9.75 53.23
CA THR A 35 -76.28 -9.60 54.45
C THR A 35 -76.51 -8.15 54.88
N SER A 36 -75.84 -7.17 54.26
CA SER A 36 -76.04 -5.70 54.38
C SER A 36 -76.23 -5.11 55.80
N LYS A 37 -75.93 -5.88 56.86
CA LYS A 37 -76.20 -5.52 58.26
C LYS A 37 -75.04 -4.83 58.98
N ILE A 38 -73.89 -4.68 58.32
CA ILE A 38 -72.67 -4.12 58.91
C ILE A 38 -72.09 -3.11 57.91
N GLU A 39 -72.19 -1.82 58.24
CA GLU A 39 -71.38 -0.78 57.58
C GLU A 39 -69.95 -0.92 58.08
N LEU A 40 -69.08 -1.48 57.24
CA LEU A 40 -67.66 -1.53 57.52
C LEU A 40 -67.09 -0.13 57.23
N THR A 41 -66.74 0.60 58.30
CA THR A 41 -66.00 1.86 58.20
C THR A 41 -64.55 1.52 57.87
N TYR A 42 -64.21 1.51 56.59
CA TYR A 42 -62.82 1.33 56.17
C TYR A 42 -62.08 2.66 56.34
N GLN A 43 -60.89 2.61 56.94
CA GLN A 43 -59.92 3.71 56.89
C GLN A 43 -59.72 4.12 55.43
N GLU A 44 -59.71 5.42 55.14
CA GLU A 44 -59.42 5.96 53.81
C GLU A 44 -58.22 5.23 53.20
N HIS A 45 -58.49 4.29 52.29
CA HIS A 45 -57.44 3.58 51.59
C HIS A 45 -56.75 4.64 50.74
N VAL A 46 -55.44 4.79 50.91
CA VAL A 46 -54.61 5.72 50.12
C VAL A 46 -54.71 5.42 48.61
N HIS A 47 -55.18 4.21 48.26
CA HIS A 47 -55.26 3.67 46.91
C HIS A 47 -56.67 3.15 46.57
N THR A 48 -57.24 3.62 45.46
CA THR A 48 -58.55 3.19 44.94
C THR A 48 -58.45 1.86 44.18
N HIS A 49 -59.15 0.83 44.68
CA HIS A 49 -59.30 -0.47 44.02
C HIS A 49 -60.37 -0.43 42.92
N LYS A 50 -60.12 -1.10 41.79
CA LYS A 50 -61.12 -1.40 40.74
C LYS A 50 -62.11 -2.48 41.20
N LEU A 51 -61.68 -3.35 42.12
CA LEU A 51 -62.39 -4.53 42.58
C LEU A 51 -62.93 -4.35 43.99
N GLU A 52 -64.00 -5.07 44.30
CA GLU A 52 -64.49 -5.17 45.66
C GLU A 52 -63.64 -6.13 46.50
N LEU A 53 -63.63 -5.97 47.83
CA LEU A 53 -62.76 -6.72 48.74
C LEU A 53 -62.86 -8.25 48.61
N PHE A 54 -64.06 -8.79 48.38
CA PHE A 54 -64.19 -10.25 48.20
C PHE A 54 -63.52 -10.73 46.90
N GLN A 55 -63.51 -9.91 45.86
CA GLN A 55 -62.84 -10.19 44.58
C GLN A 55 -61.32 -10.00 44.73
N TYR A 56 -60.88 -8.98 45.48
CA TYR A 56 -59.48 -8.78 45.83
C TYR A 56 -58.86 -10.02 46.51
N TYR A 57 -59.48 -10.51 47.58
CA TYR A 57 -59.00 -11.74 48.26
C TYR A 57 -59.10 -12.98 47.37
N LYS A 58 -60.05 -13.01 46.42
CA LYS A 58 -60.16 -14.12 45.46
C LYS A 58 -58.97 -14.15 44.50
N VAL A 59 -58.55 -12.99 43.98
CA VAL A 59 -57.35 -12.87 43.14
C VAL A 59 -56.10 -13.26 43.94
N LEU A 60 -55.98 -12.82 45.20
CA LEU A 60 -54.87 -13.21 46.07
C LEU A 60 -54.81 -14.73 46.32
N GLU A 61 -55.95 -15.38 46.53
CA GLU A 61 -56.02 -16.85 46.67
C GLU A 61 -55.49 -17.55 45.40
N GLU A 62 -55.99 -17.15 44.23
CA GLU A 62 -55.68 -17.80 42.96
C GLU A 62 -54.20 -17.62 42.58
N GLU A 63 -53.67 -16.41 42.69
CA GLU A 63 -52.26 -16.14 42.39
C GLU A 63 -51.33 -16.80 43.40
N CYS A 64 -51.67 -16.81 44.70
CA CYS A 64 -50.88 -17.50 45.73
C CYS A 64 -50.81 -19.02 45.48
N LYS A 65 -51.88 -19.62 44.96
CA LYS A 65 -51.86 -21.04 44.52
C LYS A 65 -50.97 -21.26 43.31
N LYS A 66 -51.06 -20.39 42.30
CA LYS A 66 -50.26 -20.50 41.06
C LYS A 66 -48.77 -20.42 41.34
N VAL A 67 -48.33 -19.51 42.21
CA VAL A 67 -46.90 -19.34 42.55
C VAL A 67 -46.41 -20.24 43.68
N CYS A 68 -47.23 -21.21 44.11
CA CYS A 68 -46.91 -22.09 45.24
C CYS A 68 -45.64 -22.94 45.01
N PHE A 69 -45.30 -23.23 43.75
CA PHE A 69 -44.10 -23.99 43.39
C PHE A 69 -42.79 -23.20 43.55
N ILE A 70 -42.85 -21.90 43.81
CA ILE A 70 -41.67 -21.04 43.97
C ILE A 70 -41.25 -21.04 45.44
N ASP A 71 -40.35 -21.94 45.83
CA ASP A 71 -39.95 -22.14 47.23
C ASP A 71 -39.40 -20.86 47.89
N GLY A 72 -38.60 -20.08 47.17
CA GLY A 72 -37.96 -18.85 47.67
C GLY A 72 -38.88 -17.63 47.83
N LEU A 73 -40.11 -17.69 47.31
CA LEU A 73 -41.05 -16.55 47.29
C LEU A 73 -41.82 -16.42 48.60
N ASN A 74 -41.59 -15.34 49.34
CA ASN A 74 -42.35 -14.96 50.52
C ASN A 74 -43.57 -14.12 50.13
N TYR A 75 -44.75 -14.75 50.02
CA TYR A 75 -45.95 -14.07 49.50
C TYR A 75 -46.47 -12.94 50.40
N LYS A 76 -46.04 -12.86 51.66
CA LYS A 76 -46.39 -11.73 52.56
C LYS A 76 -45.70 -10.43 52.21
N ASN A 77 -44.51 -10.54 51.61
CA ASN A 77 -43.78 -9.39 51.11
C ASN A 77 -44.42 -8.86 49.82
N ILE A 78 -45.37 -9.60 49.24
CA ILE A 78 -46.13 -9.23 48.05
C ILE A 78 -47.52 -8.70 48.45
N ALA A 79 -48.27 -9.46 49.24
CA ALA A 79 -49.64 -9.12 49.64
C ALA A 79 -49.80 -9.06 51.16
N GLY A 80 -50.24 -7.89 51.65
CA GLY A 80 -50.75 -7.72 53.01
C GLY A 80 -52.22 -8.13 53.12
N LEU A 81 -52.82 -7.96 54.31
CA LEU A 81 -54.25 -8.23 54.48
C LEU A 81 -55.14 -7.16 53.87
N ASP A 82 -54.73 -5.88 53.90
CA ASP A 82 -55.57 -4.79 53.42
C ASP A 82 -55.14 -4.27 52.03
N ASN A 83 -53.87 -4.43 51.66
CA ASN A 83 -53.32 -3.94 50.40
C ASN A 83 -52.04 -4.72 49.99
N LEU A 84 -51.55 -4.50 48.76
CA LEU A 84 -50.22 -4.96 48.36
C LEU A 84 -49.13 -4.26 49.19
N ASN A 85 -48.03 -4.95 49.44
CA ASN A 85 -46.92 -4.44 50.24
C ASN A 85 -45.94 -3.63 49.37
N PHE A 86 -46.27 -2.36 49.10
CA PHE A 86 -45.49 -1.50 48.18
C PHE A 86 -44.01 -1.35 48.54
N ASP A 87 -43.64 -1.45 49.83
CA ASP A 87 -42.26 -1.30 50.29
C ASP A 87 -41.38 -2.50 49.90
N HIS A 88 -41.93 -3.72 49.92
CA HIS A 88 -41.17 -4.96 49.68
C HIS A 88 -41.56 -5.71 48.40
N PHE A 89 -42.66 -5.33 47.74
CA PHE A 89 -43.19 -6.03 46.57
C PHE A 89 -42.16 -6.18 45.46
N ASN A 90 -41.53 -5.08 45.04
CA ASN A 90 -40.57 -5.09 43.94
C ASN A 90 -39.31 -5.90 44.27
N GLU A 91 -38.80 -5.76 45.50
CA GLU A 91 -37.60 -6.47 45.95
C GLU A 91 -37.82 -7.99 45.97
N GLU A 92 -38.95 -8.43 46.53
CA GLU A 92 -39.32 -9.85 46.62
C GLU A 92 -39.58 -10.46 45.24
N VAL A 93 -40.29 -9.72 44.36
CA VAL A 93 -40.53 -10.16 42.98
C VAL A 93 -39.21 -10.29 42.23
N CYS A 94 -38.38 -9.24 42.19
CA CYS A 94 -37.12 -9.24 41.45
C CYS A 94 -36.15 -10.34 41.91
N LYS A 95 -36.08 -10.61 43.22
CA LYS A 95 -35.19 -11.63 43.79
C LYS A 95 -35.49 -13.06 43.30
N ASN A 96 -36.75 -13.34 42.97
CA ASN A 96 -37.21 -14.68 42.59
C ASN A 96 -37.39 -14.85 41.07
N ILE A 97 -36.96 -13.89 40.26
CA ILE A 97 -37.03 -13.97 38.79
C ILE A 97 -35.95 -14.92 38.27
N HIS A 98 -36.38 -16.08 37.79
CA HIS A 98 -35.55 -17.12 37.20
C HIS A 98 -36.23 -17.70 35.95
N ALA A 99 -35.49 -18.47 35.13
CA ALA A 99 -36.02 -19.07 33.90
C ALA A 99 -37.28 -19.93 34.12
N SER A 100 -37.39 -20.62 35.26
CA SER A 100 -38.55 -21.45 35.60
C SER A 100 -39.71 -20.70 36.26
N THR A 101 -39.51 -19.44 36.65
CA THR A 101 -40.46 -18.66 37.47
C THR A 101 -40.95 -17.38 36.80
N VAL A 102 -40.23 -16.87 35.80
CA VAL A 102 -40.47 -15.55 35.16
C VAL A 102 -41.89 -15.39 34.60
N SER A 103 -42.44 -16.41 33.94
CA SER A 103 -43.81 -16.37 33.38
C SER A 103 -44.87 -16.33 34.47
N ALA A 104 -44.79 -17.23 35.46
CA ALA A 104 -45.72 -17.29 36.59
C ALA A 104 -45.68 -16.02 37.45
N LEU A 105 -44.49 -15.43 37.66
CA LEU A 105 -44.33 -14.17 38.38
C LEU A 105 -44.89 -12.99 37.59
N ALA A 106 -44.66 -12.95 36.27
CA ALA A 106 -45.19 -11.90 35.41
C ALA A 106 -46.73 -11.93 35.35
N ASP A 107 -47.33 -13.12 35.29
CA ASP A 107 -48.79 -13.29 35.32
C ASP A 107 -49.38 -12.89 36.67
N MET A 108 -48.73 -13.28 37.78
CA MET A 108 -49.10 -12.85 39.12
C MET A 108 -49.04 -11.32 39.23
N VAL A 109 -47.93 -10.70 38.84
CA VAL A 109 -47.76 -9.24 38.88
C VAL A 109 -48.83 -8.55 38.05
N GLN A 110 -49.12 -9.04 36.84
CA GLN A 110 -50.17 -8.49 35.99
C GLN A 110 -51.54 -8.57 36.65
N ALA A 111 -51.90 -9.74 37.20
CA ALA A 111 -53.17 -9.95 37.89
C ALA A 111 -53.30 -9.02 39.10
N LEU A 112 -52.24 -8.88 39.89
CA LEU A 112 -52.24 -8.06 41.10
C LEU A 112 -52.29 -6.56 40.80
N VAL A 113 -51.49 -6.08 39.86
CA VAL A 113 -51.42 -4.66 39.49
C VAL A 113 -52.69 -4.21 38.75
N SER A 114 -53.30 -5.09 37.94
CA SER A 114 -54.55 -4.77 37.22
C SER A 114 -55.75 -4.46 38.13
N MET A 115 -55.66 -4.76 39.43
CA MET A 115 -56.71 -4.46 40.41
C MET A 115 -56.82 -2.96 40.75
N TYR A 116 -55.93 -2.08 40.26
CA TYR A 116 -55.84 -0.65 40.61
C TYR A 116 -56.17 0.28 39.42
N VAL A 117 -56.65 1.51 39.69
CA VAL A 117 -57.25 2.46 38.71
C VAL A 117 -56.23 3.30 37.87
N ASP A 118 -54.92 3.01 37.90
CA ASP A 118 -53.90 3.57 36.98
C ASP A 118 -53.31 4.98 37.26
N LEU A 119 -53.20 5.46 38.50
CA LEU A 119 -52.32 6.62 38.83
C LEU A 119 -51.27 6.35 39.92
N GLN A 120 -51.46 5.32 40.76
CA GLN A 120 -50.58 5.01 41.91
C GLN A 120 -49.85 3.66 41.78
N ALA A 121 -50.13 2.88 40.74
CA ALA A 121 -49.36 1.67 40.41
C ALA A 121 -47.96 1.98 39.83
N ASN A 122 -47.64 3.26 39.60
CA ASN A 122 -46.36 3.72 39.01
C ASN A 122 -45.11 3.32 39.81
N GLY A 123 -45.26 2.92 41.07
CA GLY A 123 -44.16 2.42 41.89
C GLY A 123 -43.98 0.89 41.86
N LEU A 124 -44.95 0.13 41.35
CA LEU A 124 -44.88 -1.34 41.31
C LEU A 124 -44.27 -1.81 39.98
N VAL A 125 -43.49 -2.88 40.03
CA VAL A 125 -42.96 -3.54 38.84
C VAL A 125 -44.12 -4.02 37.97
N SER A 126 -44.09 -3.67 36.68
CA SER A 126 -45.09 -4.13 35.72
C SER A 126 -44.73 -5.51 35.17
N ARG A 127 -45.66 -6.17 34.48
CA ARG A 127 -45.37 -7.43 33.74
C ARG A 127 -44.16 -7.28 32.81
N GLN A 128 -44.10 -6.18 32.07
CA GLN A 128 -42.96 -5.82 31.22
C GLN A 128 -41.70 -5.55 32.04
N GLY A 129 -41.83 -4.94 33.23
CA GLY A 129 -40.72 -4.75 34.16
C GLY A 129 -40.10 -6.07 34.64
N VAL A 130 -40.91 -7.10 34.89
CA VAL A 130 -40.44 -8.46 35.24
C VAL A 130 -39.65 -9.07 34.08
N TYR A 131 -40.20 -9.01 32.86
CA TYR A 131 -39.51 -9.50 31.66
C TYR A 131 -38.22 -8.73 31.37
N LYS A 132 -38.24 -7.41 31.47
CA LYS A 132 -37.06 -6.54 31.32
C LYS A 132 -35.97 -6.88 32.33
N HIS A 133 -36.34 -7.07 33.60
CA HIS A 133 -35.39 -7.45 34.65
C HIS A 133 -34.74 -8.82 34.38
N TYR A 134 -35.53 -9.79 33.92
CA TYR A 134 -35.01 -11.11 33.53
C TYR A 134 -34.02 -11.01 32.37
N VAL A 135 -34.40 -10.34 31.29
CA VAL A 135 -33.55 -10.21 30.09
C VAL A 135 -32.27 -9.45 30.40
N LEU A 136 -32.35 -8.32 31.12
CA LEU A 136 -31.17 -7.54 31.50
C LEU A 136 -30.26 -8.30 32.47
N GLY A 137 -30.82 -9.14 33.36
CA GLY A 137 -30.03 -10.01 34.24
C GLY A 137 -29.26 -11.09 33.46
N MET A 138 -29.92 -11.72 32.47
CA MET A 138 -29.28 -12.69 31.57
C MET A 138 -28.18 -12.03 30.73
N LEU A 139 -28.44 -10.82 30.23
CA LEU A 139 -27.49 -10.02 29.46
C LEU A 139 -26.27 -9.59 30.30
N ALA A 140 -26.49 -9.10 31.53
CA ALA A 140 -25.40 -8.70 32.44
C ALA A 140 -24.49 -9.88 32.82
N SER A 141 -25.05 -11.08 32.94
CA SER A 141 -24.28 -12.32 33.14
C SER A 141 -23.39 -12.67 31.94
N LEU A 142 -23.84 -12.38 30.71
CA LEU A 142 -23.01 -12.53 29.51
C LEU A 142 -21.89 -11.48 29.47
N GLU A 143 -22.21 -10.22 29.74
CA GLU A 143 -21.25 -9.11 29.75
C GLU A 143 -20.10 -9.35 30.73
N GLY A 144 -20.41 -9.68 31.99
CA GLY A 144 -19.39 -9.95 33.01
C GLY A 144 -18.49 -11.14 32.69
N ARG A 145 -18.97 -12.11 31.90
CA ARG A 145 -18.17 -13.25 31.43
C ARG A 145 -17.33 -12.92 30.20
N ASN A 146 -17.77 -11.98 29.36
CA ASN A 146 -17.04 -11.53 28.19
C ASN A 146 -15.83 -10.66 28.57
N GLU A 147 -15.99 -9.76 29.55
CA GLU A 147 -14.90 -8.94 30.09
C GLU A 147 -13.75 -9.80 30.64
N ALA A 148 -14.07 -10.89 31.33
CA ALA A 148 -13.11 -11.84 31.88
C ALA A 148 -12.36 -12.67 30.81
N ARG A 149 -12.88 -12.76 29.57
CA ARG A 149 -12.34 -13.59 28.47
C ARG A 149 -11.46 -12.80 27.48
N SER A 150 -11.35 -11.48 27.64
CA SER A 150 -10.82 -10.53 26.64
C SER A 150 -9.32 -10.63 26.31
N ASN A 151 -8.52 -11.43 27.00
CA ASN A 151 -7.05 -11.41 26.88
C ASN A 151 -6.43 -12.35 25.82
N SER A 152 -7.20 -13.26 25.20
CA SER A 152 -6.72 -14.07 24.06
C SER A 152 -7.89 -14.75 23.33
N THR A 153 -8.46 -14.10 22.32
CA THR A 153 -9.60 -14.64 21.57
C THR A 153 -9.11 -15.43 20.36
N ASP A 154 -9.40 -16.73 20.36
CA ASP A 154 -9.18 -17.63 19.23
C ASP A 154 -10.49 -17.76 18.41
N CYS A 155 -10.43 -18.17 17.15
CA CYS A 155 -11.60 -18.27 16.26
C CYS A 155 -12.66 -19.24 16.82
N GLU A 156 -12.26 -20.39 17.36
CA GLU A 156 -13.16 -21.37 18.00
C GLU A 156 -13.82 -20.80 19.26
N LYS A 157 -13.07 -20.04 20.06
CA LYS A 157 -13.59 -19.40 21.27
C LYS A 157 -14.60 -18.31 20.94
N LEU A 158 -14.33 -17.52 19.89
CA LEU A 158 -15.27 -16.51 19.41
C LEU A 158 -16.57 -17.16 18.91
N LEU A 159 -16.46 -18.23 18.12
CA LEU A 159 -17.64 -18.96 17.64
C LEU A 159 -18.48 -19.49 18.81
N ALA A 160 -17.83 -20.10 19.82
CA ALA A 160 -18.53 -20.58 21.01
C ALA A 160 -19.24 -19.46 21.78
N VAL A 161 -18.62 -18.28 21.88
CA VAL A 161 -19.24 -17.09 22.50
C VAL A 161 -20.45 -16.61 21.68
N LEU A 162 -20.33 -16.54 20.35
CA LEU A 162 -21.43 -16.12 19.49
C LEU A 162 -22.63 -17.09 19.58
N CYS A 163 -22.37 -18.40 19.59
CA CYS A 163 -23.42 -19.41 19.81
C CYS A 163 -24.06 -19.29 21.20
N GLU A 164 -23.27 -18.98 22.23
CA GLU A 164 -23.78 -18.74 23.58
C GLU A 164 -24.68 -17.50 23.65
N ILE A 165 -24.31 -16.42 22.96
CA ILE A 165 -25.12 -15.20 22.86
C ILE A 165 -26.41 -15.49 22.09
N GLU A 166 -26.33 -16.21 20.97
CA GLU A 166 -27.50 -16.59 20.16
C GLU A 166 -28.49 -17.43 20.99
N LEU A 167 -28.02 -18.47 21.69
CA LEU A 167 -28.87 -19.31 22.55
C LEU A 167 -29.54 -18.51 23.68
N ASN A 168 -28.81 -17.54 24.24
CA ASN A 168 -29.35 -16.64 25.26
C ASN A 168 -30.44 -15.74 24.69
N TYR A 169 -30.20 -15.16 23.51
CA TYR A 169 -31.17 -14.33 22.81
C TYR A 169 -32.43 -15.13 22.47
N ASP A 170 -32.30 -16.32 21.89
CA ASP A 170 -33.41 -17.20 21.56
C ASP A 170 -34.25 -17.56 22.81
N SER A 171 -33.60 -17.77 23.95
CA SER A 171 -34.28 -18.03 25.23
C SER A 171 -35.00 -16.80 25.79
N CYS A 172 -34.58 -15.60 25.41
CA CYS A 172 -35.14 -14.33 25.86
C CYS A 172 -36.15 -13.72 24.85
N LYS A 173 -36.16 -14.20 23.61
CA LYS A 173 -36.88 -13.60 22.47
C LYS A 173 -38.35 -13.36 22.74
N GLU A 174 -39.06 -14.35 23.28
CA GLU A 174 -40.49 -14.23 23.61
C GLU A 174 -40.74 -13.10 24.62
N TYR A 175 -39.86 -12.92 25.60
CA TYR A 175 -39.96 -11.85 26.59
C TYR A 175 -39.63 -10.49 25.98
N ILE A 176 -38.59 -10.41 25.15
CA ILE A 176 -38.17 -9.17 24.46
C ILE A 176 -39.31 -8.63 23.59
N GLN A 177 -39.97 -9.48 22.80
CA GLN A 177 -41.07 -9.08 21.90
C GLN A 177 -42.29 -8.47 22.61
N THR A 178 -42.42 -8.66 23.93
CA THR A 178 -43.53 -8.10 24.73
C THR A 178 -43.22 -6.74 25.35
N LEU A 179 -41.99 -6.23 25.21
CA LEU A 179 -41.52 -4.97 25.79
C LEU A 179 -41.89 -3.75 24.90
N PRO A 180 -41.83 -2.52 25.44
CA PRO A 180 -41.95 -1.30 24.64
C PRO A 180 -40.81 -1.18 23.60
N ALA A 181 -41.08 -0.54 22.46
CA ALA A 181 -40.10 -0.39 21.38
C ALA A 181 -38.77 0.25 21.83
N THR A 182 -38.82 1.24 22.72
CA THR A 182 -37.62 1.89 23.30
C THR A 182 -36.74 0.92 24.09
N ASP A 183 -37.36 0.02 24.86
CA ASP A 183 -36.65 -0.99 25.63
C ASP A 183 -36.09 -2.09 24.74
N ILE A 184 -36.81 -2.42 23.65
CA ILE A 184 -36.35 -3.41 22.67
C ILE A 184 -35.13 -2.89 21.92
N SER A 185 -35.15 -1.66 21.40
CA SER A 185 -34.00 -1.03 20.76
C SER A 185 -32.79 -0.96 21.70
N TYR A 186 -33.00 -0.62 22.97
CA TYR A 186 -31.94 -0.60 23.97
C TYR A 186 -31.33 -1.98 24.22
N ILE A 187 -32.16 -3.02 24.43
CA ILE A 187 -31.70 -4.39 24.67
C ILE A 187 -30.96 -4.94 23.44
N ILE A 188 -31.53 -4.74 22.24
CA ILE A 188 -30.94 -5.19 20.98
C ILE A 188 -29.60 -4.49 20.74
N GLY A 189 -29.50 -3.17 20.98
CA GLY A 189 -28.23 -2.44 20.89
C GLY A 189 -27.12 -3.00 21.80
N ARG A 190 -27.49 -3.48 23.00
CA ARG A 190 -26.53 -4.15 23.87
C ARG A 190 -26.11 -5.53 23.36
N TYR A 191 -27.03 -6.31 22.78
CA TYR A 191 -26.67 -7.56 22.11
C TYR A 191 -25.71 -7.31 20.92
N TYR A 192 -25.93 -6.27 20.12
CA TYR A 192 -24.98 -5.86 19.06
C TYR A 192 -23.58 -5.61 19.61
N THR A 193 -23.49 -4.82 20.68
CA THR A 193 -22.21 -4.50 21.35
C THR A 193 -21.51 -5.76 21.87
N LEU A 194 -22.27 -6.68 22.45
CA LEU A 194 -21.75 -7.94 22.99
C LEU A 194 -21.16 -8.87 21.91
N CYS A 195 -21.73 -8.86 20.70
CA CYS A 195 -21.28 -9.71 19.61
C CYS A 195 -19.90 -9.33 19.06
N PHE A 196 -19.43 -8.09 19.30
CA PHE A 196 -18.18 -7.59 18.76
C PHE A 196 -17.13 -7.35 19.88
N PRO A 197 -16.15 -8.25 20.05
CA PRO A 197 -15.07 -8.03 21.02
C PRO A 197 -14.21 -6.82 20.64
N CYS A 198 -14.08 -5.85 21.54
CA CYS A 198 -13.31 -4.60 21.32
C CYS A 198 -11.83 -4.81 20.93
N ASN A 199 -11.28 -6.01 21.13
CA ASN A 199 -9.88 -6.34 20.83
C ASN A 199 -9.63 -6.86 19.39
N LEU A 200 -10.68 -7.18 18.62
CA LEU A 200 -10.54 -7.64 17.23
C LEU A 200 -10.01 -6.55 16.29
N ALA A 201 -10.21 -5.27 16.62
CA ALA A 201 -9.71 -4.15 15.83
C ALA A 201 -8.17 -4.10 15.72
N ARG A 202 -7.42 -4.84 16.56
CA ARG A 202 -5.94 -4.84 16.54
C ARG A 202 -5.33 -6.09 15.91
N SER A 203 -6.08 -7.16 15.74
CA SER A 203 -5.60 -8.43 15.18
C SER A 203 -6.39 -8.74 13.92
N GLN A 204 -5.86 -8.34 12.75
CA GLN A 204 -6.49 -8.62 11.46
C GLN A 204 -6.48 -10.13 11.20
N PRO A 205 -7.63 -10.82 11.25
CA PRO A 205 -7.68 -12.25 11.03
C PRO A 205 -7.58 -12.52 9.52
N GLN A 206 -6.42 -13.04 9.08
CA GLN A 206 -6.20 -13.39 7.66
C GLN A 206 -6.55 -14.85 7.35
N GLU A 207 -6.69 -15.70 8.37
CA GLU A 207 -6.91 -17.13 8.17
C GLU A 207 -8.35 -17.46 7.76
N PRO A 208 -8.55 -18.45 6.87
CA PRO A 208 -9.89 -18.87 6.43
C PRO A 208 -10.77 -19.43 7.55
N SER A 209 -10.16 -19.87 8.67
CA SER A 209 -10.84 -20.32 9.89
C SER A 209 -11.76 -19.24 10.50
N TRP A 210 -11.50 -17.97 10.22
CA TRP A 210 -12.29 -16.83 10.70
C TRP A 210 -13.55 -16.52 9.89
N LYS A 211 -13.79 -17.27 8.81
CA LYS A 211 -15.00 -17.14 7.98
C LYS A 211 -16.26 -17.59 8.72
N GLU A 212 -16.21 -18.72 9.42
CA GLU A 212 -17.36 -19.26 10.15
C GLU A 212 -17.85 -18.35 11.29
N PRO A 213 -16.97 -17.83 12.18
CA PRO A 213 -17.37 -16.85 13.18
C PRO A 213 -17.97 -15.57 12.58
N LEU A 214 -17.43 -15.08 11.45
CA LEU A 214 -17.96 -13.89 10.76
C LEU A 214 -19.36 -14.13 10.20
N CYS A 215 -19.57 -15.25 9.49
CA CYS A 215 -20.88 -15.66 8.99
C CYS A 215 -21.89 -15.79 10.13
N MET A 216 -21.47 -16.36 11.28
CA MET A 216 -22.33 -16.50 12.44
C MET A 216 -22.70 -15.14 13.02
N LEU A 217 -21.73 -14.23 13.22
CA LEU A 217 -21.98 -12.87 13.68
C LEU A 217 -22.99 -12.13 12.80
N ILE A 218 -22.83 -12.16 11.47
CA ILE A 218 -23.76 -11.51 10.53
C ILE A 218 -25.14 -12.16 10.62
N THR A 219 -25.22 -13.49 10.79
CA THR A 219 -26.49 -14.21 10.94
C THR A 219 -27.23 -13.79 12.21
N LEU A 220 -26.50 -13.61 13.32
CA LEU A 220 -27.07 -13.12 14.57
C LEU A 220 -27.56 -11.68 14.42
N TRP A 221 -26.79 -10.82 13.75
CA TRP A 221 -27.19 -9.44 13.49
C TRP A 221 -28.45 -9.35 12.63
N ILE A 222 -28.54 -10.11 11.53
CA ILE A 222 -29.76 -10.23 10.72
C ILE A 222 -30.97 -10.59 11.59
N LYS A 223 -30.84 -11.60 12.46
CA LYS A 223 -31.89 -11.99 13.41
C LYS A 223 -32.29 -10.85 14.35
N LEU A 224 -31.30 -10.13 14.90
CA LEU A 224 -31.52 -9.00 15.80
C LEU A 224 -32.22 -7.83 15.11
N VAL A 225 -31.88 -7.50 13.86
CA VAL A 225 -32.61 -6.46 13.08
C VAL A 225 -34.06 -6.87 12.86
N ASP A 226 -34.30 -8.11 12.43
CA ASP A 226 -35.63 -8.61 12.07
C ASP A 226 -36.63 -8.62 13.24
N ASP A 227 -36.12 -8.76 14.47
CA ASP A 227 -36.92 -8.83 15.70
C ASP A 227 -37.24 -7.44 16.31
N ILE A 228 -36.73 -6.33 15.73
CA ILE A 228 -37.13 -4.98 16.14
C ILE A 228 -38.60 -4.75 15.75
N PRO A 229 -39.50 -4.34 16.68
CA PRO A 229 -40.92 -4.20 16.40
C PRO A 229 -41.19 -3.20 15.29
N ARG A 230 -41.89 -3.71 14.27
CA ARG A 230 -42.53 -2.94 13.21
C ARG A 230 -43.68 -2.14 13.81
N GLN A 231 -43.49 -0.88 14.20
CA GLN A 231 -44.64 -0.04 14.55
C GLN A 231 -45.36 0.40 13.26
N PRO A 232 -46.66 0.09 13.06
CA PRO A 232 -47.50 0.86 12.17
C PRO A 232 -47.94 2.10 12.95
N THR A 233 -47.11 3.15 12.98
CA THR A 233 -47.55 4.41 13.57
C THR A 233 -48.54 5.06 12.62
N ASP A 234 -49.77 5.27 13.09
CA ASP A 234 -50.83 5.97 12.37
C ASP A 234 -50.33 7.32 11.82
N ALA A 235 -50.37 7.45 10.50
CA ALA A 235 -50.41 8.67 9.70
C ALA A 235 -49.79 9.95 10.32
N SER A 236 -48.47 10.10 10.22
CA SER A 236 -47.86 11.40 9.93
C SER A 236 -46.66 11.22 9.00
N SER A 237 -46.55 12.06 7.98
CA SER A 237 -45.73 11.85 6.77
C SER A 237 -44.21 11.94 6.97
N TYR A 238 -43.70 12.03 8.20
CA TYR A 238 -42.28 12.19 8.49
C TYR A 238 -41.60 10.95 9.12
N GLU A 239 -42.36 9.96 9.61
CA GLU A 239 -41.80 8.75 10.24
C GLU A 239 -41.78 7.51 9.33
N ARG A 240 -42.17 7.66 8.05
CA ARG A 240 -42.19 6.55 7.08
C ARG A 240 -40.76 6.09 6.67
N THR A 241 -39.73 6.90 6.92
CA THR A 241 -38.33 6.63 6.58
C THR A 241 -37.70 5.52 7.45
N GLY A 242 -37.93 5.52 8.77
CA GLY A 242 -37.35 4.51 9.67
C GLY A 242 -37.85 3.07 9.42
N TYR A 243 -39.07 2.92 8.87
CA TYR A 243 -39.67 1.62 8.53
C TYR A 243 -39.07 0.99 7.26
N LEU A 244 -38.56 1.83 6.35
CA LEU A 244 -37.93 1.39 5.09
C LEU A 244 -36.45 1.04 5.30
N ASP A 245 -35.74 1.72 6.20
CA ASP A 245 -34.30 1.51 6.43
C ASP A 245 -33.96 0.21 7.14
N SER A 246 -34.76 -0.23 8.12
CA SER A 246 -34.48 -1.49 8.84
C SER A 246 -34.62 -2.72 7.94
N ASN A 247 -35.60 -2.73 7.03
CA ASN A 247 -35.75 -3.81 6.05
C ASN A 247 -34.57 -3.80 5.07
N ARG A 248 -34.14 -2.63 4.60
CA ARG A 248 -32.99 -2.52 3.68
C ARG A 248 -31.72 -3.06 4.32
N LEU A 249 -31.44 -2.70 5.58
CA LEU A 249 -30.24 -3.19 6.28
C LEU A 249 -30.20 -4.72 6.41
N THR A 250 -31.30 -5.37 6.79
CA THR A 250 -31.37 -6.85 6.84
C THR A 250 -31.02 -7.47 5.49
N HIS A 251 -31.57 -6.93 4.41
CA HIS A 251 -31.32 -7.44 3.06
C HIS A 251 -29.87 -7.16 2.62
N CYS A 252 -29.31 -6.00 2.94
CA CYS A 252 -27.91 -5.67 2.68
C CYS A 252 -26.95 -6.61 3.44
N MET A 253 -27.19 -6.85 4.73
CA MET A 253 -26.40 -7.82 5.51
C MET A 253 -26.55 -9.24 4.97
N SER A 254 -27.74 -9.60 4.47
CA SER A 254 -27.98 -10.90 3.83
C SER A 254 -27.21 -11.05 2.52
N ALA A 255 -27.21 -10.03 1.66
CA ALA A 255 -26.42 -9.99 0.43
C ALA A 255 -24.91 -10.07 0.75
N PHE A 256 -24.44 -9.28 1.71
CA PHE A 256 -23.06 -9.31 2.18
C PHE A 256 -22.62 -10.70 2.67
N ARG A 257 -23.49 -11.38 3.44
CA ARG A 257 -23.26 -12.76 3.88
C ARG A 257 -23.13 -13.73 2.71
N GLN A 258 -23.96 -13.60 1.66
CA GLN A 258 -23.86 -14.46 0.48
C GLN A 258 -22.56 -14.22 -0.28
N LEU A 259 -22.14 -12.95 -0.45
CA LEU A 259 -20.88 -12.61 -1.11
C LEU A 259 -19.66 -13.13 -0.34
N LEU A 260 -19.71 -13.09 1.00
CA LEU A 260 -18.69 -13.71 1.86
C LEU A 260 -18.67 -15.24 1.69
N ILE A 261 -19.83 -15.90 1.61
CA ILE A 261 -19.91 -17.36 1.36
C ILE A 261 -19.32 -17.71 -0.01
N ASN A 262 -19.64 -16.93 -1.04
CA ASN A 262 -19.18 -17.11 -2.42
C ASN A 262 -17.69 -16.76 -2.64
N ASN A 263 -17.00 -16.25 -1.62
CA ASN A 263 -15.62 -15.74 -1.67
C ASN A 263 -15.43 -14.53 -2.61
N GLU A 264 -16.49 -13.78 -2.90
CA GLU A 264 -16.39 -12.50 -3.62
C GLU A 264 -15.88 -11.39 -2.67
N ILE A 265 -16.11 -11.54 -1.36
CA ILE A 265 -15.52 -10.73 -0.30
C ILE A 265 -14.54 -11.61 0.50
N THR A 266 -13.32 -11.13 0.70
CA THR A 266 -12.33 -11.84 1.52
C THR A 266 -12.67 -11.77 3.01
N VAL A 267 -12.19 -12.74 3.80
CA VAL A 267 -12.42 -12.76 5.26
C VAL A 267 -11.90 -11.49 5.94
N HIS A 268 -10.76 -10.97 5.47
CA HIS A 268 -10.16 -9.73 5.97
C HIS A 268 -11.02 -8.51 5.66
N GLN A 269 -11.42 -8.30 4.40
CA GLN A 269 -12.35 -7.22 4.01
C GLN A 269 -13.66 -7.30 4.81
N GLY A 270 -14.14 -8.52 5.04
CA GLY A 270 -15.35 -8.78 5.80
C GLY A 270 -15.25 -8.32 7.26
N TRP A 271 -14.20 -8.71 7.98
CA TRP A 271 -13.97 -8.29 9.36
C TRP A 271 -13.68 -6.79 9.47
N ASP A 272 -12.89 -6.22 8.55
CA ASP A 272 -12.62 -4.78 8.51
C ASP A 272 -13.93 -3.99 8.32
N ALA A 273 -14.85 -4.45 7.46
CA ALA A 273 -16.12 -3.77 7.20
C ALA A 273 -17.02 -3.77 8.45
N ILE A 274 -17.12 -4.93 9.12
CA ILE A 274 -17.86 -5.04 10.38
C ILE A 274 -17.24 -4.17 11.46
N SER A 275 -15.91 -4.17 11.59
CA SER A 275 -15.20 -3.35 12.58
C SER A 275 -15.43 -1.86 12.36
N MET A 276 -15.34 -1.38 11.13
CA MET A 276 -15.58 0.03 10.80
C MET A 276 -17.04 0.42 10.98
N PHE A 277 -17.98 -0.43 10.58
CA PHE A 277 -19.41 -0.20 10.81
C PHE A 277 -19.71 -0.03 12.31
N VAL A 278 -19.08 -0.87 13.14
CA VAL A 278 -19.14 -0.83 14.60
C VAL A 278 -18.54 0.45 15.18
N GLN A 279 -17.32 0.83 14.76
CA GLN A 279 -16.64 2.02 15.28
C GLN A 279 -17.41 3.32 14.98
N VAL A 280 -18.00 3.42 13.79
CA VAL A 280 -18.80 4.58 13.39
C VAL A 280 -20.18 4.55 14.06
N GLY A 281 -20.79 3.36 14.20
CA GLY A 281 -22.13 3.18 14.76
C GLY A 281 -22.23 3.33 16.28
N PHE A 282 -21.15 3.12 17.05
CA PHE A 282 -21.21 3.24 18.52
C PHE A 282 -21.17 4.67 19.07
N ASN A 283 -20.76 5.66 18.26
CA ASN A 283 -20.68 7.06 18.68
C ASN A 283 -21.98 7.86 18.43
N SER A 284 -22.93 7.32 17.66
CA SER A 284 -24.22 7.93 17.39
C SER A 284 -25.34 7.13 18.06
N GLU A 285 -26.35 7.80 18.62
CA GLU A 285 -27.56 7.14 19.12
C GLU A 285 -28.30 6.47 17.95
N ILE A 286 -27.96 5.20 17.72
CA ILE A 286 -28.60 4.20 16.85
C ILE A 286 -29.26 4.80 15.60
N ILE A 287 -28.43 5.05 14.57
CA ILE A 287 -28.93 5.06 13.19
C ILE A 287 -28.10 4.01 12.44
N MET A 288 -28.58 2.77 12.45
CA MET A 288 -28.06 1.70 11.60
C MET A 288 -28.62 1.88 10.19
N ASP A 289 -28.05 2.82 9.45
CA ASP A 289 -28.43 3.06 8.05
C ASP A 289 -27.56 2.21 7.10
N THR A 290 -28.19 1.79 6.00
CA THR A 290 -27.59 1.08 4.87
C THR A 290 -26.39 1.86 4.31
N SER A 291 -26.48 3.20 4.25
CA SER A 291 -25.39 4.06 3.79
C SER A 291 -24.11 3.90 4.62
N HIS A 292 -24.23 3.74 5.94
CA HIS A 292 -23.09 3.59 6.85
C HIS A 292 -22.44 2.22 6.69
N PHE A 293 -23.26 1.18 6.47
CA PHE A 293 -22.75 -0.16 6.19
C PHE A 293 -21.99 -0.21 4.85
N CYS A 294 -22.55 0.35 3.79
CA CYS A 294 -21.89 0.43 2.49
C CYS A 294 -20.63 1.32 2.54
N ARG A 295 -20.65 2.44 3.27
CA ARG A 295 -19.44 3.24 3.52
C ARG A 295 -18.34 2.42 4.20
N ALA A 296 -18.68 1.61 5.20
CA ALA A 296 -17.71 0.72 5.85
C ALA A 296 -17.14 -0.31 4.86
N MET A 297 -17.96 -0.88 3.98
CA MET A 297 -17.47 -1.78 2.92
C MET A 297 -16.49 -1.09 1.95
N ILE A 298 -16.78 0.14 1.52
CA ILE A 298 -15.90 0.93 0.64
C ILE A 298 -14.54 1.14 1.31
N LEU A 299 -14.55 1.58 2.57
CA LEU A 299 -13.33 1.87 3.32
C LEU A 299 -12.55 0.61 3.71
N SER A 300 -13.17 -0.59 3.62
CA SER A 300 -12.49 -1.89 3.76
C SER A 300 -11.82 -2.37 2.48
N GLY A 301 -12.05 -1.69 1.35
CA GLY A 301 -11.55 -2.09 0.04
C GLY A 301 -12.35 -3.22 -0.59
N CYS A 302 -13.63 -3.39 -0.25
CA CYS A 302 -14.52 -4.29 -0.99
C CYS A 302 -14.70 -3.76 -2.43
N GLY A 303 -14.61 -4.62 -3.44
CA GLY A 303 -14.71 -4.19 -4.85
C GLY A 303 -16.08 -3.58 -5.18
N PHE A 304 -16.11 -2.62 -6.11
CA PHE A 304 -17.29 -1.84 -6.47
C PHE A 304 -18.54 -2.70 -6.73
N LYS A 305 -18.40 -3.79 -7.50
CA LYS A 305 -19.51 -4.73 -7.77
C LYS A 305 -20.17 -5.24 -6.49
N THR A 306 -19.38 -5.68 -5.52
CA THR A 306 -19.90 -6.21 -4.25
C THR A 306 -20.62 -5.12 -3.45
N VAL A 307 -20.16 -3.87 -3.50
CA VAL A 307 -20.81 -2.73 -2.85
C VAL A 307 -22.16 -2.43 -3.51
N VAL A 308 -22.21 -2.43 -4.85
CA VAL A 308 -23.42 -2.20 -5.65
C VAL A 308 -24.45 -3.31 -5.39
N GLU A 309 -24.02 -4.57 -5.39
CA GLU A 309 -24.88 -5.73 -5.11
C GLU A 309 -25.44 -5.70 -3.69
N VAL A 310 -24.67 -5.27 -2.69
CA VAL A 310 -25.18 -5.09 -1.33
C VAL A 310 -26.14 -3.91 -1.24
N TYR A 311 -25.81 -2.78 -1.87
CA TYR A 311 -26.64 -1.58 -1.84
C TYR A 311 -28.00 -1.78 -2.54
N HIS A 312 -28.01 -2.42 -3.72
CA HIS A 312 -29.24 -2.64 -4.50
C HIS A 312 -29.90 -4.01 -4.26
N GLY A 313 -29.17 -5.05 -3.83
CA GLY A 313 -29.75 -6.32 -3.38
C GLY A 313 -30.67 -6.15 -2.16
N GLY A 314 -30.56 -5.01 -1.47
CA GLY A 314 -31.52 -4.53 -0.48
C GLY A 314 -32.90 -4.11 -1.02
N GLN A 315 -33.03 -3.93 -2.34
CA GLN A 315 -34.10 -3.16 -2.97
C GLN A 315 -34.98 -3.99 -3.93
N GLU A 316 -34.53 -5.16 -4.39
CA GLU A 316 -35.20 -5.96 -5.43
C GLU A 316 -36.58 -6.54 -5.03
N ASN A 317 -36.92 -6.60 -3.73
CA ASN A 317 -38.21 -7.13 -3.26
C ASN A 317 -39.26 -6.06 -2.91
N LEU A 318 -38.98 -4.75 -3.04
CA LEU A 318 -39.99 -3.69 -2.88
C LEU A 318 -40.67 -3.38 -4.23
N GLU A 319 -41.51 -4.30 -4.72
CA GLU A 319 -42.29 -4.16 -5.97
C GLU A 319 -43.39 -3.08 -5.94
N SER A 320 -43.36 -2.10 -5.04
CA SER A 320 -44.33 -1.01 -5.07
C SER A 320 -43.70 0.31 -4.67
N VAL A 321 -43.28 1.08 -5.67
CA VAL A 321 -43.64 2.50 -5.92
C VAL A 321 -42.57 3.07 -6.85
N ASN A 322 -43.01 3.53 -8.03
CA ASN A 322 -42.25 4.26 -9.03
C ASN A 322 -41.19 5.21 -8.45
N ALA A 323 -39.92 4.83 -8.55
CA ALA A 323 -38.73 5.69 -8.62
C ALA A 323 -37.61 4.82 -9.21
N ASP A 324 -36.82 5.37 -10.14
CA ASP A 324 -35.70 4.68 -10.80
C ASP A 324 -34.83 3.91 -9.80
N SER A 325 -35.01 2.58 -9.73
CA SER A 325 -34.51 1.72 -8.65
C SER A 325 -33.00 1.43 -8.71
N ARG A 326 -32.28 2.12 -9.61
CA ARG A 326 -30.83 2.05 -9.82
C ARG A 326 -30.27 3.46 -10.08
N ASN A 327 -30.62 4.44 -9.26
CA ASN A 327 -30.09 5.79 -9.46
C ASN A 327 -28.59 5.81 -9.07
N PRO A 328 -27.64 5.96 -10.03
CA PRO A 328 -26.21 5.97 -9.72
C PRO A 328 -25.78 7.19 -8.90
N LEU A 329 -26.65 8.21 -8.81
CA LEU A 329 -26.40 9.45 -8.05
C LEU A 329 -26.25 9.20 -6.55
N ASP A 330 -26.98 8.24 -5.97
CA ASP A 330 -26.90 7.96 -4.52
C ASP A 330 -25.54 7.32 -4.16
N LEU A 331 -25.04 6.42 -5.02
CA LEU A 331 -23.71 5.82 -4.87
C LEU A 331 -22.61 6.85 -5.14
N LEU A 332 -22.79 7.76 -6.10
CA LEU A 332 -21.88 8.87 -6.34
C LEU A 332 -21.78 9.78 -5.12
N GLU A 333 -22.90 10.11 -4.47
CA GLU A 333 -22.91 10.88 -3.22
C GLU A 333 -22.19 10.12 -2.09
N LEU A 334 -22.44 8.80 -1.96
CA LEU A 334 -21.79 7.97 -0.94
C LEU A 334 -20.26 7.91 -1.10
N TYR A 335 -19.77 7.63 -2.31
CA TYR A 335 -18.33 7.63 -2.62
C TYR A 335 -17.73 9.02 -2.50
N GLY A 336 -18.48 10.04 -2.94
CA GLY A 336 -18.09 11.44 -2.81
C GLY A 336 -17.92 11.86 -1.35
N ALA A 337 -18.91 11.62 -0.49
CA ALA A 337 -18.86 11.97 0.93
C ALA A 337 -17.78 11.19 1.68
N SER A 338 -17.58 9.92 1.33
CA SER A 338 -16.50 9.09 1.90
C SER A 338 -15.12 9.64 1.53
N THR A 339 -14.94 10.07 0.28
CA THR A 339 -13.70 10.71 -0.20
C THR A 339 -13.42 12.03 0.53
N ASP A 340 -14.42 12.89 0.67
CA ASP A 340 -14.26 14.17 1.39
C ASP A 340 -13.88 13.96 2.86
N GLY A 341 -14.48 12.96 3.51
CA GLY A 341 -14.13 12.58 4.87
C GLY A 341 -12.66 12.19 4.98
N CYS A 342 -12.19 11.27 4.14
CA CYS A 342 -10.79 10.85 4.14
C CYS A 342 -9.83 12.01 3.83
N LEU A 343 -10.15 12.87 2.86
CA LEU A 343 -9.33 14.04 2.52
C LEU A 343 -9.27 15.08 3.65
N SER A 344 -10.36 15.25 4.41
CA SER A 344 -10.40 16.14 5.57
C SER A 344 -9.55 15.58 6.72
N ASP A 345 -9.69 14.28 7.02
CA ASP A 345 -8.93 13.58 8.07
C ASP A 345 -7.42 13.55 7.77
N LEU A 346 -7.04 13.60 6.49
CA LEU A 346 -5.65 13.74 6.03
C LEU A 346 -5.06 15.11 6.38
N ILE A 347 -5.86 16.18 6.27
CA ILE A 347 -5.44 17.54 6.64
C ILE A 347 -5.20 17.62 8.17
N GLU A 348 -6.00 16.89 8.95
CA GLU A 348 -5.86 16.80 10.41
C GLU A 348 -4.67 15.92 10.86
N GLY A 349 -4.03 15.21 9.93
CA GLY A 349 -2.78 14.46 10.17
C GLY A 349 -2.98 13.04 10.70
N SER A 350 -4.15 12.42 10.49
CA SER A 350 -4.39 11.04 10.93
C SER A 350 -3.68 10.04 9.99
N CYS A 351 -2.82 9.17 10.54
CA CYS A 351 -2.13 8.14 9.74
C CYS A 351 -3.10 7.09 9.18
N GLU A 352 -4.23 6.87 9.85
CA GLU A 352 -5.26 5.90 9.43
C GLU A 352 -5.99 6.34 8.16
N SER A 353 -6.16 7.65 7.95
CA SER A 353 -6.85 8.19 6.76
C SER A 353 -6.15 7.87 5.44
N GLN A 354 -4.82 7.76 5.42
CA GLN A 354 -4.06 7.34 4.23
C GLN A 354 -4.44 5.91 3.80
N ALA A 355 -4.44 4.98 4.76
CA ALA A 355 -4.79 3.59 4.49
C ALA A 355 -6.25 3.44 4.06
N LEU A 356 -7.17 4.20 4.66
CA LEU A 356 -8.59 4.22 4.27
C LEU A 356 -8.79 4.79 2.86
N LEU A 357 -8.07 5.85 2.50
CA LEU A 357 -8.11 6.41 1.15
C LEU A 357 -7.56 5.41 0.12
N HIS A 358 -6.45 4.72 0.41
CA HIS A 358 -5.91 3.67 -0.47
C HIS A 358 -6.95 2.57 -0.72
N LYS A 359 -7.60 2.07 0.34
CA LYS A 359 -8.67 1.05 0.23
C LYS A 359 -9.87 1.54 -0.58
N LEU A 360 -10.30 2.79 -0.37
CA LEU A 360 -11.38 3.41 -1.16
C LEU A 360 -11.02 3.46 -2.65
N LEU A 361 -9.80 3.89 -2.99
CA LEU A 361 -9.36 3.95 -4.39
C LEU A 361 -9.26 2.56 -5.02
N SER A 362 -8.74 1.57 -4.28
CA SER A 362 -8.69 0.17 -4.73
C SER A 362 -10.08 -0.45 -4.87
N SER A 363 -11.10 -0.01 -4.13
CA SER A 363 -12.49 -0.47 -4.33
C SER A 363 -13.01 -0.18 -5.75
N LEU A 364 -12.45 0.83 -6.43
CA LEU A 364 -12.83 1.26 -7.76
C LEU A 364 -11.93 0.67 -8.87
N SER A 365 -11.02 -0.26 -8.57
CA SER A 365 -9.99 -0.75 -9.51
C SER A 365 -10.55 -1.61 -10.64
N GLN A 366 -11.39 -2.60 -10.33
CA GLN A 366 -11.89 -3.58 -11.29
C GLN A 366 -13.04 -3.04 -12.13
N SER A 367 -12.96 -3.24 -13.44
CA SER A 367 -14.03 -2.93 -14.39
C SER A 367 -15.09 -4.04 -14.38
N VAL A 368 -16.37 -3.67 -14.30
CA VAL A 368 -17.47 -4.64 -14.22
C VAL A 368 -18.53 -4.33 -15.27
N GLY A 369 -18.71 -5.26 -16.21
CA GLY A 369 -19.46 -5.06 -17.46
C GLY A 369 -20.93 -4.64 -17.29
N GLU A 370 -21.61 -5.03 -16.22
CA GLU A 370 -23.02 -4.64 -15.99
C GLU A 370 -23.18 -3.26 -15.33
N HIS A 371 -22.11 -2.71 -14.74
CA HIS A 371 -22.13 -1.44 -13.98
C HIS A 371 -21.06 -0.44 -14.43
N ALA A 372 -20.55 -0.60 -15.65
CA ALA A 372 -19.44 0.20 -16.19
C ALA A 372 -19.74 1.70 -16.22
N ASP A 373 -20.93 2.11 -16.71
CA ASP A 373 -21.32 3.52 -16.81
C ASP A 373 -21.41 4.20 -15.43
N SER A 374 -21.98 3.50 -14.44
CA SER A 374 -22.06 3.99 -13.06
C SER A 374 -20.67 4.08 -12.41
N LEU A 375 -19.79 3.11 -12.68
CA LEU A 375 -18.41 3.11 -12.21
C LEU A 375 -17.62 4.28 -12.81
N GLU A 376 -17.75 4.55 -14.11
CA GLU A 376 -17.06 5.65 -14.78
C GLU A 376 -17.48 7.02 -14.21
N MET A 377 -18.78 7.18 -13.94
CA MET A 377 -19.32 8.39 -13.29
C MET A 377 -18.73 8.59 -11.89
N ILE A 378 -18.67 7.52 -11.09
CA ILE A 378 -18.11 7.56 -9.72
C ILE A 378 -16.60 7.80 -9.74
N ARG A 379 -15.87 7.09 -10.60
CA ARG A 379 -14.43 7.31 -10.84
C ARG A 379 -14.17 8.76 -11.20
N SER A 380 -14.96 9.34 -12.12
CA SER A 380 -14.86 10.76 -12.51
C SER A 380 -15.11 11.72 -11.34
N GLY A 381 -16.12 11.44 -10.50
CA GLY A 381 -16.43 12.23 -9.31
C GLY A 381 -15.33 12.21 -8.26
N VAL A 382 -14.80 11.03 -7.95
CA VAL A 382 -13.67 10.85 -7.01
C VAL A 382 -12.40 11.49 -7.58
N TRP A 383 -12.14 11.30 -8.87
CA TRP A 383 -11.01 11.90 -9.58
C TRP A 383 -11.05 13.43 -9.54
N GLY A 384 -12.22 14.04 -9.79
CA GLY A 384 -12.41 15.49 -9.70
C GLY A 384 -12.12 16.04 -8.31
N LYS A 385 -12.43 15.29 -7.25
CA LYS A 385 -12.10 15.65 -5.87
C LYS A 385 -10.59 15.57 -5.59
N LEU A 386 -9.91 14.55 -6.11
CA LEU A 386 -8.44 14.45 -6.02
C LEU A 386 -7.74 15.59 -6.76
N ILE A 387 -8.23 15.99 -7.94
CA ILE A 387 -7.73 17.17 -8.67
C ILE A 387 -7.88 18.42 -7.80
N ALA A 388 -9.10 18.69 -7.32
CA ALA A 388 -9.37 19.87 -6.50
C ALA A 388 -8.51 19.92 -5.23
N PHE A 389 -8.24 18.76 -4.63
CA PHE A 389 -7.33 18.63 -3.49
C PHE A 389 -5.86 18.89 -3.86
N SER A 390 -5.40 18.35 -5.00
CA SER A 390 -4.03 18.55 -5.48
C SER A 390 -3.73 19.99 -5.89
N GLU A 391 -4.72 20.71 -6.42
CA GLU A 391 -4.61 22.09 -6.89
C GLU A 391 -4.79 23.12 -5.75
N ASN A 392 -5.23 22.70 -4.58
CA ASN A 392 -5.50 23.60 -3.46
C ASN A 392 -4.20 24.17 -2.86
N MET A 393 -3.87 25.41 -3.26
CA MET A 393 -2.68 26.14 -2.79
C MET A 393 -2.65 26.42 -1.28
N GLN A 394 -3.77 26.28 -0.56
CA GLN A 394 -3.81 26.42 0.91
C GLN A 394 -3.23 25.19 1.63
N LEU A 395 -3.12 24.06 0.95
CA LEU A 395 -2.56 22.82 1.50
C LEU A 395 -1.03 22.79 1.39
N GLY A 396 -0.39 22.14 2.37
CA GLY A 396 1.04 21.88 2.36
C GLY A 396 1.45 21.13 1.08
N SER A 397 2.62 21.45 0.53
CA SER A 397 3.10 20.86 -0.73
C SER A 397 3.21 19.33 -0.66
N GLN A 398 3.50 18.77 0.53
CA GLN A 398 3.57 17.32 0.74
C GLN A 398 2.22 16.62 0.50
N LEU A 399 1.10 17.21 0.96
CA LEU A 399 -0.25 16.65 0.76
C LEU A 399 -0.66 16.70 -0.72
N ARG A 400 -0.32 17.79 -1.42
CA ARG A 400 -0.58 17.93 -2.85
C ARG A 400 0.23 16.94 -3.69
N VAL A 401 1.51 16.76 -3.35
CA VAL A 401 2.37 15.76 -3.98
C VAL A 401 1.84 14.35 -3.71
N TYR A 402 1.39 14.04 -2.49
CA TYR A 402 0.79 12.75 -2.16
C TYR A 402 -0.47 12.47 -2.98
N ALA A 403 -1.38 13.44 -3.14
CA ALA A 403 -2.56 13.27 -3.99
C ALA A 403 -2.21 12.99 -5.45
N LEU A 404 -1.21 13.68 -6.01
CA LEU A 404 -0.74 13.42 -7.37
C LEU A 404 -0.05 12.06 -7.52
N GLN A 405 0.65 11.57 -6.49
CA GLN A 405 1.20 10.22 -6.48
C GLN A 405 0.09 9.16 -6.52
N LEU A 406 -0.99 9.35 -5.75
CA LEU A 406 -2.16 8.48 -5.81
C LEU A 406 -2.83 8.49 -7.18
N MET A 407 -3.05 9.68 -7.75
CA MET A 407 -3.61 9.82 -9.10
C MET A 407 -2.74 9.11 -10.14
N GLN A 408 -1.42 9.19 -10.02
CA GLN A 408 -0.53 8.49 -10.91
C GLN A 408 -0.61 6.96 -10.74
N CYS A 409 -0.68 6.45 -9.50
CA CYS A 409 -0.86 5.03 -9.24
C CYS A 409 -2.17 4.48 -9.86
N ILE A 410 -3.25 5.25 -9.78
CA ILE A 410 -4.54 4.91 -10.40
C ILE A 410 -4.40 4.72 -11.92
N THR A 411 -3.58 5.51 -12.61
CA THR A 411 -3.40 5.39 -14.07
C THR A 411 -2.58 4.17 -14.51
N GLY A 412 -1.94 3.47 -13.57
CA GLY A 412 -1.05 2.34 -13.86
C GLY A 412 0.29 2.71 -14.52
N ARG A 413 0.49 3.98 -14.93
CA ARG A 413 1.73 4.51 -15.49
C ARG A 413 2.67 5.00 -14.38
N ASN A 414 3.10 4.07 -13.53
CA ASN A 414 3.92 4.36 -12.36
C ASN A 414 5.33 4.85 -12.75
N LEU A 415 5.73 6.02 -12.23
CA LEU A 415 7.13 6.45 -12.24
C LEU A 415 7.97 5.53 -11.35
N LYS A 416 9.23 5.32 -11.73
CA LYS A 416 10.20 4.58 -10.90
C LYS A 416 10.47 5.27 -9.56
N SER A 417 10.16 6.57 -9.44
CA SER A 417 10.32 7.36 -8.20
C SER A 417 9.07 7.41 -7.31
N LEU A 418 8.05 6.59 -7.56
CA LEU A 418 6.91 6.46 -6.63
C LEU A 418 7.31 5.63 -5.40
N PRO A 419 6.83 5.99 -4.19
CA PRO A 419 7.07 5.19 -2.99
C PRO A 419 6.51 3.78 -3.15
N ASN A 420 7.32 2.77 -2.85
CA ASN A 420 6.92 1.35 -2.94
C ASN A 420 5.71 1.04 -2.05
N GLU A 421 5.54 1.78 -0.96
CA GLU A 421 4.40 1.67 -0.05
C GLU A 421 3.07 2.02 -0.74
N ILE A 422 3.05 3.02 -1.62
CA ILE A 422 1.83 3.43 -2.34
C ILE A 422 1.54 2.46 -3.48
N VAL A 423 2.58 2.11 -4.25
CA VAL A 423 2.47 1.20 -5.40
C VAL A 423 1.99 -0.20 -5.00
N SER A 424 2.32 -0.65 -3.78
CA SER A 424 1.88 -1.95 -3.26
C SER A 424 0.47 -1.95 -2.64
N GLN A 425 -0.12 -0.79 -2.36
CA GLN A 425 -1.40 -0.67 -1.65
C GLN A 425 -2.55 -0.14 -2.52
N VAL A 426 -2.24 0.59 -3.59
CA VAL A 426 -3.23 1.18 -4.50
C VAL A 426 -3.25 0.40 -5.81
N GLU A 427 -4.37 -0.23 -6.11
CA GLU A 427 -4.57 -0.93 -7.38
C GLU A 427 -4.90 0.06 -8.52
N PRO A 428 -4.30 -0.09 -9.71
CA PRO A 428 -4.63 0.75 -10.86
C PRO A 428 -6.05 0.49 -11.34
N TRP A 429 -6.70 1.52 -11.86
CA TRP A 429 -8.06 1.39 -12.40
C TRP A 429 -8.02 0.81 -13.81
N GLU A 430 -8.66 -0.35 -13.98
CA GLU A 430 -8.76 -1.01 -15.27
C GLU A 430 -9.41 -0.09 -16.30
N SER A 431 -8.76 0.02 -17.46
CA SER A 431 -9.21 0.81 -18.62
C SER A 431 -9.44 2.30 -18.32
N TRP A 432 -8.84 2.83 -17.24
CA TRP A 432 -8.90 4.26 -16.92
C TRP A 432 -7.77 5.01 -17.61
N TYR A 433 -8.15 5.90 -18.52
CA TYR A 433 -7.24 6.85 -19.16
C TYR A 433 -7.57 8.26 -18.68
N GLU A 434 -6.55 9.11 -18.52
CA GLU A 434 -6.72 10.49 -18.08
C GLU A 434 -7.73 11.23 -18.99
N PRO A 435 -8.86 11.73 -18.44
CA PRO A 435 -9.84 12.46 -19.24
C PRO A 435 -9.22 13.74 -19.80
N GLY A 436 -8.96 13.76 -21.11
CA GLY A 436 -8.31 14.89 -21.79
C GLY A 436 -6.97 14.56 -22.47
N ALA A 437 -6.44 13.35 -22.32
CA ALA A 437 -5.41 12.85 -23.24
C ALA A 437 -6.08 12.55 -24.59
N SER A 438 -6.07 13.52 -25.50
CA SER A 438 -6.67 13.38 -26.82
C SER A 438 -6.16 12.14 -27.55
N ASP A 439 -7.09 11.32 -28.06
CA ASP A 439 -6.85 10.34 -29.12
C ASP A 439 -6.42 11.08 -30.41
N SER A 440 -5.18 11.55 -30.46
CA SER A 440 -4.51 11.84 -31.72
C SER A 440 -3.69 10.60 -32.10
N LEU A 441 -4.39 9.58 -32.58
CA LEU A 441 -3.84 8.36 -33.21
C LEU A 441 -3.14 8.64 -34.56
N ALA A 442 -2.50 9.80 -34.71
CA ALA A 442 -1.80 10.20 -35.93
C ALA A 442 -0.65 11.17 -35.62
N ASP A 443 0.29 10.77 -34.78
CA ASP A 443 1.69 11.20 -34.91
C ASP A 443 2.59 10.18 -34.19
N GLU A 444 3.24 9.30 -34.96
CA GLU A 444 4.29 8.42 -34.44
C GLU A 444 5.49 9.30 -34.09
N GLY A 445 5.66 9.65 -32.81
CA GLY A 445 6.89 10.30 -32.34
C GLY A 445 6.83 11.03 -31.00
N SER A 446 5.65 11.44 -30.51
CA SER A 446 5.57 12.08 -29.20
C SER A 446 4.30 11.69 -28.46
N THR A 447 4.41 10.74 -27.53
CA THR A 447 3.39 10.56 -26.49
C THR A 447 3.33 11.84 -25.66
N PRO A 448 2.22 12.60 -25.66
CA PRO A 448 2.10 13.74 -24.75
C PRO A 448 2.20 13.21 -23.32
N SER A 449 3.15 13.75 -22.57
CA SER A 449 3.29 13.49 -21.13
C SER A 449 1.96 13.78 -20.45
N CYS A 450 1.41 12.81 -19.72
CA CYS A 450 0.20 12.99 -18.89
C CYS A 450 0.33 14.25 -18.03
N SER A 451 -0.72 15.08 -17.97
CA SER A 451 -0.68 16.39 -17.30
C SER A 451 -0.38 16.26 -15.80
N ILE A 452 -0.82 15.14 -15.22
CA ILE A 452 -0.57 14.75 -13.83
C ILE A 452 0.90 14.44 -13.59
N THR A 453 1.55 13.71 -14.50
CA THR A 453 2.97 13.39 -14.39
C THR A 453 3.82 14.66 -14.47
N ALA A 454 3.49 15.57 -15.39
CA ALA A 454 4.15 16.88 -15.49
C ALA A 454 3.92 17.72 -14.22
N SER A 455 2.70 17.72 -13.67
CA SER A 455 2.36 18.45 -12.43
C SER A 455 3.07 17.89 -11.20
N LEU A 456 3.17 16.56 -11.08
CA LEU A 456 3.88 15.89 -10.01
C LEU A 456 5.39 16.19 -10.07
N VAL A 457 5.98 16.03 -11.26
CA VAL A 457 7.41 16.32 -11.46
C VAL A 457 7.70 17.79 -11.22
N ALA A 458 6.84 18.72 -11.67
CA ALA A 458 6.98 20.14 -11.40
C ALA A 458 6.94 20.45 -9.89
N LEU A 459 5.98 19.88 -9.15
CA LEU A 459 5.85 20.11 -7.71
C LEU A 459 7.00 19.51 -6.89
N ARG A 460 7.48 18.31 -7.24
CA ARG A 460 8.67 17.72 -6.62
C ARG A 460 9.92 18.54 -6.93
N SER A 461 10.10 18.94 -8.19
CA SER A 461 11.21 19.81 -8.59
C SER A 461 11.19 21.11 -7.81
N ASN A 462 10.01 21.71 -7.59
CA ASN A 462 9.87 22.89 -6.74
C ASN A 462 10.26 22.61 -5.29
N GLN A 463 9.85 21.48 -4.70
CA GLN A 463 10.25 21.14 -3.32
C GLN A 463 11.78 21.05 -3.17
N MET A 464 12.46 20.50 -4.18
CA MET A 464 13.93 20.39 -4.19
C MET A 464 14.59 21.76 -4.36
N VAL A 465 14.10 22.55 -5.32
CA VAL A 465 14.67 23.86 -5.68
C VAL A 465 14.42 24.92 -4.60
N THR A 466 13.27 24.90 -3.90
CA THR A 466 12.89 25.91 -2.89
C THR A 466 13.94 26.03 -1.77
N ALA A 467 14.64 24.95 -1.43
CA ALA A 467 15.68 24.94 -0.40
C ALA A 467 16.90 25.81 -0.75
N VAL A 468 17.16 26.01 -2.05
CA VAL A 468 18.36 26.69 -2.56
C VAL A 468 17.99 27.97 -3.32
N LEU A 469 16.86 27.97 -4.01
CA LEU A 469 16.35 29.03 -4.88
C LEU A 469 14.87 29.27 -4.55
N PRO A 470 14.56 30.00 -3.47
CA PRO A 470 13.18 30.21 -3.02
C PRO A 470 12.32 31.01 -4.01
N ASP A 471 12.93 31.80 -4.91
CA ASP A 471 12.24 32.62 -5.92
C ASP A 471 12.07 31.90 -7.28
N ALA A 472 12.36 30.60 -7.34
CA ALA A 472 12.23 29.80 -8.55
C ALA A 472 10.97 28.93 -8.50
N SER A 473 10.17 28.96 -9.57
CA SER A 473 8.97 28.13 -9.73
C SER A 473 8.98 27.42 -11.09
N ILE A 474 8.91 26.10 -11.05
CA ILE A 474 8.74 25.22 -12.19
C ILE A 474 7.25 24.89 -12.29
N THR A 475 6.62 25.17 -13.41
CA THR A 475 5.21 24.85 -13.65
C THR A 475 5.09 23.66 -14.61
N PRO A 476 3.97 22.93 -14.65
CA PRO A 476 3.77 21.84 -15.60
C PRO A 476 3.89 22.29 -17.07
N GLU A 477 3.54 23.54 -17.39
CA GLU A 477 3.71 24.10 -18.74
C GLU A 477 5.19 24.17 -19.14
N ASN A 478 6.09 24.42 -18.19
CA ASN A 478 7.52 24.42 -18.42
C ASN A 478 8.07 23.02 -18.74
N LEU A 479 7.30 21.95 -18.48
CA LEU A 479 7.69 20.56 -18.75
C LEU A 479 6.90 19.94 -19.91
N SER A 480 6.04 20.72 -20.56
CA SER A 480 5.13 20.24 -21.62
C SER A 480 5.85 19.85 -22.91
N SER A 481 7.01 20.46 -23.18
CA SER A 481 7.87 20.16 -24.32
C SER A 481 9.35 20.19 -23.94
N LEU A 482 10.19 19.50 -24.71
CA LEU A 482 11.63 19.48 -24.49
C LEU A 482 12.24 20.89 -24.51
N ASP A 483 11.85 21.72 -25.48
CA ASP A 483 12.36 23.10 -25.60
C ASP A 483 11.98 23.99 -24.40
N SER A 484 10.74 23.84 -23.92
CA SER A 484 10.27 24.58 -22.73
C SER A 484 11.04 24.16 -21.47
N ALA A 485 11.31 22.86 -21.33
CA ALA A 485 12.05 22.30 -20.21
C ALA A 485 13.51 22.78 -20.22
N VAL A 486 14.17 22.71 -21.38
CA VAL A 486 15.56 23.20 -21.54
C VAL A 486 15.64 24.70 -21.22
N SER A 487 14.73 25.52 -21.76
CA SER A 487 14.69 26.96 -21.48
C SER A 487 14.50 27.26 -19.99
N CYS A 488 13.56 26.57 -19.33
CA CYS A 488 13.35 26.69 -17.89
C CYS A 488 14.60 26.30 -17.10
N PHE A 489 15.24 25.18 -17.46
CA PHE A 489 16.43 24.70 -16.77
C PHE A 489 17.60 25.67 -16.87
N LEU A 490 17.85 26.22 -18.06
CA LEU A 490 18.89 27.23 -18.26
C LEU A 490 18.65 28.48 -17.39
N HIS A 491 17.39 28.91 -17.28
CA HIS A 491 17.04 30.06 -16.44
C HIS A 491 17.25 29.80 -14.93
N LEU A 492 17.07 28.55 -14.49
CA LEU A 492 17.38 28.11 -13.12
C LEU A 492 18.90 28.02 -12.89
N SER A 493 19.63 27.50 -13.87
CA SER A 493 21.08 27.30 -13.79
C SER A 493 21.84 28.63 -13.71
N GLU A 494 21.34 29.71 -14.32
CA GLU A 494 21.91 31.06 -14.19
C GLU A 494 22.02 31.51 -12.73
N ARG A 495 21.04 31.14 -11.90
CA ARG A 495 20.97 31.52 -10.48
C ARG A 495 21.78 30.58 -9.58
N ALA A 496 22.11 29.38 -10.05
CA ALA A 496 22.96 28.42 -9.34
C ALA A 496 24.44 28.82 -9.43
N SER A 497 25.05 29.04 -8.26
CA SER A 497 26.44 29.50 -8.12
C SER A 497 27.26 28.71 -7.10
N SER A 498 26.65 27.81 -6.34
CA SER A 498 27.32 26.93 -5.37
C SER A 498 27.28 25.47 -5.81
N VAL A 499 28.20 24.66 -5.29
CA VAL A 499 28.23 23.21 -5.54
C VAL A 499 26.95 22.53 -5.06
N GLU A 500 26.38 22.97 -3.93
CA GLU A 500 25.10 22.47 -3.41
C GLU A 500 23.94 22.80 -4.35
N SER A 501 23.93 24.00 -4.92
CA SER A 501 22.89 24.40 -5.88
C SER A 501 22.94 23.60 -7.18
N VAL A 502 24.14 23.24 -7.64
CA VAL A 502 24.31 22.39 -8.83
C VAL A 502 23.89 20.95 -8.54
N ALA A 503 24.15 20.43 -7.35
CA ALA A 503 23.68 19.09 -6.95
C ALA A 503 22.15 18.99 -6.89
N VAL A 504 21.47 20.05 -6.44
CA VAL A 504 20.00 20.11 -6.50
C VAL A 504 19.49 20.14 -7.94
N LEU A 505 20.15 20.89 -8.84
CA LEU A 505 19.79 20.89 -10.27
C LEU A 505 20.03 19.54 -10.96
N GLU A 506 21.08 18.82 -10.58
CA GLU A 506 21.32 17.45 -11.04
C GLU A 506 20.16 16.52 -10.63
N ALA A 507 19.75 16.57 -9.37
CA ALA A 507 18.64 15.76 -8.87
C ALA A 507 17.29 16.14 -9.53
N VAL A 508 17.09 17.42 -9.88
CA VAL A 508 15.92 17.87 -10.67
C VAL A 508 15.94 17.28 -12.08
N LEU A 509 17.09 17.30 -12.77
CA LEU A 509 17.19 16.68 -14.09
C LEU A 509 16.92 15.18 -14.06
N GLU A 510 17.35 14.48 -13.02
CA GLU A 510 17.04 13.05 -12.85
C GLU A 510 15.54 12.76 -12.73
N GLU A 511 14.77 13.62 -12.05
CA GLU A 511 13.30 13.50 -12.03
C GLU A 511 12.71 13.81 -13.43
N TRP A 512 13.30 14.73 -14.19
CA TRP A 512 12.84 15.07 -15.53
C TRP A 512 13.19 14.01 -16.58
N GLU A 513 14.29 13.25 -16.39
CA GLU A 513 14.65 12.14 -17.29
C GLU A 513 13.49 11.17 -17.46
N GLN A 514 12.68 10.96 -16.43
CA GLN A 514 11.54 10.03 -16.46
C GLN A 514 10.38 10.51 -17.36
N LEU A 515 10.28 11.82 -17.62
CA LEU A 515 9.29 12.40 -18.52
C LEU A 515 9.69 12.26 -19.99
N PHE A 516 10.99 12.37 -20.28
CA PHE A 516 11.52 12.45 -21.65
C PHE A 516 12.21 11.15 -22.10
N SER A 517 12.38 10.17 -21.22
CA SER A 517 12.89 8.85 -21.59
C SER A 517 11.83 8.08 -22.39
N SER A 518 12.15 7.67 -23.61
CA SER A 518 11.30 6.76 -24.35
C SER A 518 11.19 5.43 -23.61
N PRO A 519 9.99 4.83 -23.48
CA PRO A 519 9.88 3.47 -22.99
C PRO A 519 10.63 2.58 -23.99
N LYS A 520 11.78 2.04 -23.56
CA LYS A 520 12.31 0.84 -24.21
C LYS A 520 11.24 -0.21 -23.96
N GLU A 521 10.58 -0.66 -25.01
CA GLU A 521 9.81 -1.89 -24.98
C GLU A 521 10.74 -2.97 -24.43
N GLU A 522 10.59 -3.31 -23.15
CA GLU A 522 11.02 -4.61 -22.66
C GLU A 522 10.21 -5.61 -23.45
N TYR A 523 10.84 -6.14 -24.50
CA TYR A 523 10.35 -7.25 -25.28
C TYR A 523 10.24 -8.44 -24.32
N VAL A 524 9.12 -8.52 -23.60
CA VAL A 524 8.71 -9.73 -22.91
C VAL A 524 8.51 -10.75 -24.02
N GLN A 525 9.44 -11.70 -24.13
CA GLN A 525 9.28 -12.84 -25.02
C GLN A 525 7.89 -13.43 -24.74
N PRO A 526 7.04 -13.63 -25.77
CA PRO A 526 5.80 -14.37 -25.58
C PRO A 526 6.19 -15.72 -24.99
N GLN A 527 5.75 -15.99 -23.76
CA GLN A 527 5.84 -17.33 -23.21
C GLN A 527 5.11 -18.26 -24.18
N ASP A 528 5.81 -19.29 -24.64
CA ASP A 528 5.26 -20.41 -25.40
C ASP A 528 4.02 -20.95 -24.66
N SER A 529 2.82 -20.57 -25.12
CA SER A 529 1.60 -21.28 -24.77
C SER A 529 1.53 -22.58 -25.60
N PRO A 530 1.12 -23.70 -24.99
CA PRO A 530 1.29 -25.02 -25.58
C PRO A 530 0.33 -25.24 -26.76
N LYS A 531 0.85 -26.02 -27.72
CA LYS A 531 0.15 -26.55 -28.89
C LYS A 531 -1.24 -27.09 -28.54
N GLU A 532 -2.28 -26.47 -29.10
CA GLU A 532 -3.53 -27.16 -29.41
C GLU A 532 -3.86 -26.98 -30.89
N ALA A 533 -4.03 -28.11 -31.54
CA ALA A 533 -4.43 -28.23 -32.93
C ALA A 533 -5.91 -27.86 -33.08
N SER A 534 -6.22 -26.98 -34.04
CA SER A 534 -7.55 -26.97 -34.65
C SER A 534 -7.44 -26.68 -36.14
N ASP A 535 -7.65 -27.75 -36.88
CA ASP A 535 -7.87 -27.89 -38.30
C ASP A 535 -9.13 -27.08 -38.71
N TRP A 536 -8.95 -26.02 -39.51
CA TRP A 536 -10.02 -25.48 -40.37
C TRP A 536 -9.41 -25.01 -41.70
N SER A 537 -9.90 -25.67 -42.74
CA SER A 537 -9.54 -25.60 -44.15
C SER A 537 -10.27 -24.50 -44.93
N ASP A 538 -9.60 -24.05 -46.00
CA ASP A 538 -10.09 -23.65 -47.33
C ASP A 538 -10.88 -22.34 -47.57
N GLY A 539 -10.40 -21.65 -48.62
CA GLY A 539 -11.00 -20.48 -49.29
C GLY A 539 -10.50 -19.19 -48.63
N TRP A 540 -9.80 -18.26 -49.26
CA TRP A 540 -10.02 -17.69 -50.58
C TRP A 540 -8.69 -17.18 -51.15
N ASP A 541 -8.35 -17.62 -52.36
CA ASP A 541 -7.38 -17.00 -53.25
C ASP A 541 -8.21 -16.15 -54.24
N ASP A 542 -8.07 -14.82 -54.18
CA ASP A 542 -8.25 -13.92 -55.32
C ASP A 542 -8.01 -12.45 -54.89
N GLY A 543 -6.94 -11.87 -55.45
CA GLY A 543 -6.78 -10.42 -55.61
C GLY A 543 -5.89 -9.76 -54.56
N TRP A 544 -4.64 -9.45 -54.91
CA TRP A 544 -4.27 -8.18 -55.52
C TRP A 544 -2.77 -8.21 -55.84
N GLU A 545 -2.44 -8.31 -57.13
CA GLU A 545 -1.12 -7.94 -57.65
C GLU A 545 -0.88 -6.45 -57.39
N ALA A 546 0.30 -6.13 -56.83
CA ALA A 546 1.21 -5.04 -57.24
C ALA A 546 1.91 -4.38 -56.05
N LEU A 547 3.09 -4.86 -55.68
CA LEU A 547 4.19 -3.99 -55.24
C LEU A 547 5.53 -4.51 -55.82
N PRO A 548 6.43 -3.64 -56.30
CA PRO A 548 7.51 -4.03 -57.21
C PRO A 548 8.65 -4.80 -56.55
N GLU A 549 9.15 -5.77 -57.30
CA GLU A 549 10.41 -6.50 -57.09
C GLU A 549 11.62 -5.56 -57.21
N GLU A 550 12.23 -5.18 -56.08
CA GLU A 550 13.65 -4.84 -55.98
C GLU A 550 14.24 -5.57 -54.76
N LEU A 551 14.31 -6.90 -54.86
CA LEU A 551 15.10 -7.75 -53.97
C LEU A 551 16.51 -7.91 -54.57
N GLU A 552 17.37 -6.91 -54.37
CA GLU A 552 18.82 -7.10 -54.51
C GLU A 552 19.40 -7.76 -53.26
N ASN A 553 19.79 -9.02 -53.44
CA ASN A 553 20.77 -9.85 -52.71
C ASN A 553 21.27 -9.42 -51.31
N PRO A 554 21.14 -10.28 -50.27
CA PRO A 554 21.84 -10.11 -49.01
C PRO A 554 23.27 -10.69 -49.12
N ALA A 555 24.22 -9.85 -49.51
CA ALA A 555 25.63 -10.07 -49.22
C ALA A 555 26.23 -8.77 -48.71
N GLN A 556 26.82 -8.81 -47.51
CA GLN A 556 27.41 -7.70 -46.72
C GLN A 556 26.42 -6.88 -45.87
N LYS A 557 26.04 -7.44 -44.72
CA LYS A 557 25.84 -6.69 -43.47
C LYS A 557 26.54 -7.44 -42.33
N GLN A 558 27.85 -7.28 -42.24
CA GLN A 558 28.51 -7.26 -40.93
C GLN A 558 28.51 -5.79 -40.47
N ASP A 559 28.42 -5.60 -39.15
CA ASP A 559 28.30 -4.34 -38.41
C ASP A 559 26.90 -3.72 -38.32
N GLY A 560 26.04 -4.40 -37.54
CA GLY A 560 24.97 -3.73 -36.82
C GLY A 560 25.53 -2.90 -35.67
N ALA A 561 26.10 -1.72 -35.97
CA ALA A 561 26.23 -0.68 -34.96
C ALA A 561 24.82 -0.16 -34.66
N SER A 562 24.25 -0.60 -33.54
CA SER A 562 23.08 0.06 -32.96
C SER A 562 23.40 1.55 -32.84
N THR A 563 22.69 2.38 -33.59
CA THR A 563 22.83 3.84 -33.52
C THR A 563 22.47 4.29 -32.11
N LEU A 564 23.48 4.51 -31.27
CA LEU A 564 23.33 5.04 -29.92
C LEU A 564 22.59 6.39 -30.01
N SER A 565 21.40 6.48 -29.43
CA SER A 565 20.63 7.72 -29.38
C SER A 565 21.24 8.70 -28.37
N VAL A 566 21.18 10.00 -28.70
CA VAL A 566 21.58 11.09 -27.81
C VAL A 566 20.49 11.30 -26.76
N HIS A 567 20.91 11.63 -25.53
CA HIS A 567 20.00 11.91 -24.43
C HIS A 567 19.15 13.15 -24.74
N PRO A 568 17.81 13.13 -24.58
CA PRO A 568 16.95 14.25 -24.95
C PRO A 568 17.29 15.55 -24.19
N LEU A 569 17.66 15.45 -22.91
CA LEU A 569 18.10 16.59 -22.08
C LEU A 569 19.61 16.89 -22.15
N HIS A 570 20.32 16.51 -23.23
CA HIS A 570 21.77 16.69 -23.36
C HIS A 570 22.24 18.14 -23.10
N SER A 571 21.49 19.13 -23.58
CA SER A 571 21.78 20.56 -23.36
C SER A 571 21.76 20.95 -21.89
N CYS A 572 20.84 20.39 -21.10
CA CYS A 572 20.77 20.63 -19.66
C CYS A 572 21.94 19.97 -18.92
N TRP A 573 22.30 18.74 -19.30
CA TRP A 573 23.45 18.04 -18.76
C TRP A 573 24.77 18.78 -19.08
N MET A 574 24.91 19.32 -20.28
CA MET A 574 26.05 20.15 -20.65
C MET A 574 26.15 21.42 -19.79
N GLU A 575 25.02 22.05 -19.44
CA GLU A 575 25.01 23.21 -18.53
C GLU A 575 25.52 22.84 -17.12
N ILE A 576 25.08 21.71 -16.57
CA ILE A 576 25.60 21.21 -15.28
C ILE A 576 27.10 21.00 -15.35
N ILE A 577 27.57 20.30 -16.39
CA ILE A 577 29.01 20.03 -16.58
C ILE A 577 29.79 21.35 -16.71
N ARG A 578 29.25 22.34 -17.43
CA ARG A 578 29.87 23.67 -17.54
C ARG A 578 29.98 24.37 -16.19
N LYS A 579 28.93 24.30 -15.36
CA LYS A 579 28.92 24.88 -14.01
C LYS A 579 29.92 24.18 -13.09
N LEU A 580 29.96 22.85 -13.08
CA LEU A 580 30.94 22.07 -12.32
C LEU A 580 32.38 22.39 -12.74
N ALA A 581 32.62 22.50 -14.06
CA ALA A 581 33.93 22.89 -14.59
C ALA A 581 34.32 24.32 -14.16
N GLY A 582 33.37 25.27 -14.19
CA GLY A 582 33.58 26.64 -13.70
C GLY A 582 33.86 26.73 -12.20
N LEU A 583 33.32 25.81 -11.40
CA LEU A 583 33.58 25.68 -9.96
C LEU A 583 34.85 24.88 -9.64
N GLY A 584 35.49 24.26 -10.63
CA GLY A 584 36.69 23.44 -10.46
C GLY A 584 36.43 22.00 -9.95
N GLU A 585 35.18 21.57 -9.89
CA GLU A 585 34.75 20.25 -9.39
C GLU A 585 34.86 19.16 -10.48
N LEU A 586 36.05 19.00 -11.06
CA LEU A 586 36.29 18.09 -12.19
C LEU A 586 36.06 16.61 -11.84
N GLN A 587 36.23 16.23 -10.57
CA GLN A 587 36.00 14.85 -10.11
C GLN A 587 34.52 14.46 -10.21
N LYS A 588 33.60 15.38 -9.86
CA LYS A 588 32.16 15.14 -9.96
C LYS A 588 31.70 14.93 -11.40
N ILE A 589 32.38 15.56 -12.36
CA ILE A 589 32.12 15.35 -13.80
C ILE A 589 32.46 13.91 -14.20
N ILE A 590 33.57 13.36 -13.68
CA ILE A 590 33.96 11.96 -13.93
C ILE A 590 32.90 11.01 -13.36
N GLU A 591 32.47 11.21 -12.11
CA GLU A 591 31.43 10.40 -11.47
C GLU A 591 30.10 10.44 -12.25
N LEU A 592 29.69 11.62 -12.71
CA LEU A 592 28.47 11.81 -13.49
C LEU A 592 28.54 11.08 -14.84
N LEU A 593 29.65 11.23 -15.57
CA LEU A 593 29.84 10.58 -16.87
C LEU A 593 29.99 9.06 -16.75
N ASP A 594 30.69 8.57 -15.73
CA ASP A 594 30.79 7.13 -15.44
C ASP A 594 29.40 6.55 -15.13
N ARG A 595 28.60 7.26 -14.33
CA ARG A 595 27.20 6.92 -14.05
C ARG A 595 26.35 6.88 -15.32
N ALA A 596 26.51 7.84 -16.23
CA ALA A 596 25.75 7.89 -17.47
C ALA A 596 26.13 6.76 -18.47
N SER A 597 27.38 6.29 -18.44
CA SER A 597 27.91 5.30 -19.39
C SER A 597 27.15 3.96 -19.42
N SER A 598 26.44 3.61 -18.34
CA SER A 598 25.67 2.36 -18.24
C SER A 598 24.31 2.40 -18.96
N LYS A 599 23.76 3.57 -19.30
CA LYS A 599 22.39 3.71 -19.81
C LYS A 599 22.23 3.41 -21.32
N HIS A 600 23.30 3.01 -22.01
CA HIS A 600 23.34 2.78 -23.47
C HIS A 600 22.87 3.97 -24.33
N SER A 601 22.92 5.19 -23.79
CA SER A 601 22.62 6.46 -24.49
C SER A 601 23.82 7.40 -24.38
N ARG A 602 24.02 8.26 -25.38
CA ARG A 602 25.07 9.29 -25.36
C ARG A 602 24.57 10.49 -24.56
N LEU A 603 25.25 10.85 -23.46
CA LEU A 603 24.81 11.94 -22.59
C LEU A 603 24.89 13.32 -23.27
N LEU A 604 25.96 13.56 -24.03
CA LEU A 604 26.26 14.82 -24.72
C LEU A 604 26.26 14.59 -26.23
N GLU A 605 26.08 15.66 -27.01
CA GLU A 605 26.33 15.66 -28.46
C GLU A 605 27.83 15.80 -28.79
N ASP A 606 28.22 15.52 -30.04
CA ASP A 606 29.60 15.63 -30.49
C ASP A 606 30.09 17.10 -30.44
N GLU A 607 29.28 18.04 -30.90
CA GLU A 607 29.57 19.49 -30.82
C GLU A 607 29.72 19.97 -29.36
N GLU A 608 28.93 19.42 -28.45
CA GLU A 608 29.02 19.73 -27.02
C GLU A 608 30.29 19.14 -26.39
N ALA A 609 30.70 17.95 -26.82
CA ALA A 609 31.98 17.37 -26.41
C ALA A 609 33.18 18.23 -26.83
N HIS A 610 33.14 18.83 -28.04
CA HIS A 610 34.16 19.79 -28.47
C HIS A 610 34.16 21.06 -27.61
N ARG A 611 32.98 21.62 -27.29
CA ARG A 611 32.87 22.77 -26.37
C ARG A 611 33.39 22.45 -24.96
N LEU A 612 33.13 21.24 -24.46
CA LEU A 612 33.65 20.79 -23.19
C LEU A 612 35.19 20.70 -23.23
N LEU A 613 35.76 20.19 -24.32
CA LEU A 613 37.21 20.16 -24.50
C LEU A 613 37.82 21.56 -24.50
N GLU A 614 37.20 22.54 -25.16
CA GLU A 614 37.66 23.93 -25.16
C GLU A 614 37.65 24.53 -23.74
N LEU A 615 36.57 24.31 -22.98
CA LEU A 615 36.44 24.75 -21.59
C LEU A 615 37.53 24.13 -20.69
N LEU A 616 37.77 22.83 -20.83
CA LEU A 616 38.76 22.10 -20.03
C LEU A 616 40.21 22.38 -20.45
N SER A 617 40.44 22.76 -21.71
CA SER A 617 41.78 23.09 -22.23
C SER A 617 42.38 24.32 -21.56
N ALA A 618 41.54 25.22 -21.06
CA ALA A 618 41.92 26.38 -20.25
C ALA A 618 42.30 26.03 -18.81
N ALA A 619 41.94 24.83 -18.32
CA ALA A 619 42.27 24.39 -16.97
C ALA A 619 43.77 23.99 -16.85
N PRO A 620 44.38 24.18 -15.67
CA PRO A 620 45.79 23.88 -15.45
C PRO A 620 46.12 22.37 -15.46
N ASN A 621 45.12 21.49 -15.25
CA ASN A 621 45.33 20.04 -15.16
C ASN A 621 44.87 19.31 -16.44
N CYS A 622 45.79 19.13 -17.39
CA CYS A 622 45.51 18.48 -18.68
C CYS A 622 45.16 17.00 -18.58
N PHE A 623 45.57 16.30 -17.52
CA PHE A 623 45.24 14.89 -17.33
C PHE A 623 43.80 14.68 -16.85
N MET A 624 43.24 15.61 -16.07
CA MET A 624 41.80 15.57 -15.73
C MET A 624 40.93 15.78 -16.96
N ALA A 625 41.32 16.71 -17.84
CA ALA A 625 40.66 16.90 -19.13
C ALA A 625 40.69 15.61 -19.97
N LEU A 626 41.85 14.92 -19.99
CA LEU A 626 41.98 13.64 -20.66
C LEU A 626 41.04 12.58 -20.06
N LYS A 627 40.99 12.42 -18.73
CA LYS A 627 40.09 11.46 -18.08
C LYS A 627 38.63 11.68 -18.48
N ILE A 628 38.16 12.93 -18.45
CA ILE A 628 36.79 13.30 -18.82
C ILE A 628 36.52 12.96 -20.29
N MET A 629 37.45 13.27 -21.19
CA MET A 629 37.30 12.97 -22.63
C MET A 629 37.30 11.48 -22.93
N LEU A 630 38.06 10.67 -22.20
CA LEU A 630 38.10 9.21 -22.37
C LEU A 630 36.80 8.51 -21.97
N LEU A 631 35.95 9.15 -21.15
CA LEU A 631 34.61 8.66 -20.80
C LEU A 631 33.55 8.92 -21.89
N LEU A 632 33.81 9.86 -22.80
CA LEU A 632 32.91 10.17 -23.89
C LEU A 632 33.11 9.21 -25.07
N PRO A 633 32.06 8.85 -25.83
CA PRO A 633 32.17 7.91 -26.94
C PRO A 633 32.69 8.54 -28.25
N TYR A 634 33.23 9.76 -28.20
CA TYR A 634 33.57 10.57 -29.38
C TYR A 634 35.07 10.53 -29.72
N GLU A 635 35.39 9.99 -30.89
CA GLU A 635 36.77 9.77 -31.31
C GLU A 635 37.54 11.07 -31.61
N ALA A 636 36.90 12.06 -32.23
CA ALA A 636 37.54 13.31 -32.61
C ALA A 636 37.95 14.19 -31.40
N PRO A 637 37.06 14.48 -30.42
CA PRO A 637 37.42 15.17 -29.17
C PRO A 637 38.51 14.43 -28.38
N GLN A 638 38.43 13.09 -28.31
CA GLN A 638 39.46 12.27 -27.65
C GLN A 638 40.84 12.47 -28.30
N LEU A 639 40.91 12.39 -29.64
CA LEU A 639 42.16 12.60 -30.39
C LEU A 639 42.73 14.00 -30.20
N GLN A 640 41.89 15.03 -30.29
CA GLN A 640 42.31 16.42 -30.07
C GLN A 640 42.85 16.64 -28.66
N CYS A 641 42.20 16.03 -27.65
CA CYS A 641 42.68 16.06 -26.27
C CYS A 641 44.02 15.34 -26.11
N LEU A 642 44.19 14.15 -26.70
CA LEU A 642 45.44 13.39 -26.68
C LEU A 642 46.61 14.18 -27.29
N GLN A 643 46.38 14.85 -28.42
CA GLN A 643 47.37 15.72 -29.07
C GLN A 643 47.75 16.91 -28.19
N THR A 644 46.77 17.52 -27.52
CA THR A 644 46.99 18.66 -26.61
C THR A 644 47.81 18.25 -25.39
N VAL A 645 47.53 17.08 -24.80
CA VAL A 645 48.27 16.54 -23.66
C VAL A 645 49.70 16.18 -24.07
N GLU A 646 49.88 15.52 -25.22
CA GLU A 646 51.20 15.20 -25.78
C GLU A 646 52.05 16.47 -25.98
N ALA A 647 51.47 17.53 -26.55
CA ALA A 647 52.15 18.82 -26.72
C ALA A 647 52.56 19.42 -25.35
N LYS A 648 51.65 19.44 -24.37
CA LYS A 648 51.95 19.94 -23.01
C LYS A 648 53.01 19.13 -22.28
N ILE A 649 53.05 17.80 -22.45
CA ILE A 649 54.12 16.95 -21.89
C ILE A 649 55.45 17.26 -22.57
N ARG A 650 55.45 17.44 -23.90
CA ARG A 650 56.66 17.77 -24.68
C ARG A 650 57.24 19.14 -24.30
N GLU A 651 56.38 20.11 -24.04
CA GLU A 651 56.73 21.47 -23.61
C GLU A 651 57.14 21.55 -22.13
N GLY A 652 56.96 20.47 -21.35
CA GLY A 652 57.27 20.43 -19.92
C GLY A 652 56.32 21.28 -19.06
N THR A 653 55.19 21.71 -19.62
CA THR A 653 54.17 22.51 -18.94
C THR A 653 53.18 21.65 -18.15
N ALA A 654 53.11 20.34 -18.43
CA ALA A 654 52.38 19.37 -17.63
C ALA A 654 53.24 18.79 -16.50
N SER A 655 52.77 18.90 -15.25
CA SER A 655 53.37 18.22 -14.10
C SER A 655 53.10 16.72 -14.17
N THR A 656 54.11 15.93 -14.55
CA THR A 656 54.03 14.45 -14.57
C THR A 656 54.28 13.81 -13.20
N SER A 657 54.71 14.59 -12.20
CA SER A 657 54.97 14.09 -10.83
C SER A 657 53.71 13.94 -9.99
N SER A 658 52.65 14.72 -10.27
CA SER A 658 51.38 14.64 -9.55
C SER A 658 50.45 13.51 -10.04
N THR A 659 50.73 12.93 -11.20
CA THR A 659 49.94 11.84 -11.80
C THR A 659 50.60 10.46 -11.65
N ALA A 660 51.75 10.39 -10.99
CA ALA A 660 52.47 9.15 -10.71
C ALA A 660 51.65 8.15 -9.88
N ASP A 661 50.75 8.66 -9.03
CA ASP A 661 49.86 7.88 -8.17
C ASP A 661 48.40 7.87 -8.70
N ASP A 662 48.20 8.20 -9.99
CA ASP A 662 46.87 8.27 -10.59
C ASP A 662 46.37 6.88 -11.01
N HIS A 663 45.63 6.24 -10.11
CA HIS A 663 45.07 4.90 -10.30
C HIS A 663 43.90 4.83 -11.30
N GLU A 664 43.33 5.96 -11.72
CA GLU A 664 42.13 6.01 -12.60
C GLU A 664 42.48 6.16 -14.08
N LEU A 665 43.62 6.79 -14.40
CA LEU A 665 43.99 7.09 -15.79
C LEU A 665 44.21 5.82 -16.63
N LEU A 666 44.93 4.82 -16.10
CA LEU A 666 45.19 3.57 -16.82
C LEU A 666 43.90 2.80 -17.17
N PRO A 667 42.98 2.56 -16.22
CA PRO A 667 41.65 2.04 -16.53
C PRO A 667 40.92 2.74 -17.67
N LEU A 668 40.88 4.08 -17.66
CA LEU A 668 40.17 4.88 -18.66
C LEU A 668 40.82 4.78 -20.05
N VAL A 669 42.15 4.74 -20.11
CA VAL A 669 42.90 4.57 -21.37
C VAL A 669 42.67 3.17 -21.96
N LEU A 670 42.51 2.15 -21.11
CA LEU A 670 42.21 0.79 -21.53
C LEU A 670 40.74 0.63 -21.96
N SER A 671 39.79 1.19 -21.22
CA SER A 671 38.35 1.05 -21.51
C SER A 671 37.91 1.78 -22.77
N SER A 672 38.53 2.93 -23.06
CA SER A 672 38.27 3.74 -24.26
C SER A 672 38.94 3.19 -25.53
N GLY A 673 39.87 2.24 -25.41
CA GLY A 673 40.70 1.76 -26.52
C GLY A 673 41.76 2.76 -27.00
N ALA A 674 41.95 3.88 -26.30
CA ALA A 674 42.91 4.92 -26.67
C ALA A 674 44.36 4.39 -26.70
N LEU A 675 44.68 3.39 -25.87
CA LEU A 675 46.02 2.79 -25.81
C LEU A 675 46.51 2.32 -27.18
N GLN A 676 45.61 1.78 -28.00
CA GLN A 676 45.96 1.28 -29.32
C GLN A 676 46.54 2.37 -30.22
N LYS A 677 45.95 3.57 -30.16
CA LYS A 677 46.41 4.72 -30.95
C LYS A 677 47.70 5.30 -30.38
N ILE A 678 47.76 5.42 -29.06
CA ILE A 678 48.93 5.94 -28.33
C ILE A 678 50.17 5.06 -28.60
N ALA A 679 50.00 3.74 -28.69
CA ALA A 679 51.09 2.78 -28.94
C ALA A 679 51.46 2.61 -30.43
N GLY A 680 50.55 2.97 -31.34
CA GLY A 680 50.72 2.78 -32.79
C GLY A 680 51.30 3.98 -33.52
N GLU A 681 51.07 5.20 -33.04
CA GLU A 681 51.47 6.43 -33.72
C GLU A 681 52.65 7.13 -33.04
N GLU A 682 53.68 7.48 -33.82
CA GLU A 682 54.86 8.22 -33.31
C GLU A 682 54.49 9.57 -32.68
N GLY A 683 53.37 10.15 -33.13
CA GLY A 683 52.82 11.41 -32.64
C GLY A 683 52.61 11.43 -31.12
N TYR A 684 52.33 10.29 -30.48
CA TYR A 684 52.01 10.17 -29.05
C TYR A 684 53.14 9.54 -28.21
N SER A 685 54.39 9.57 -28.69
CA SER A 685 55.52 8.89 -28.05
C SER A 685 55.76 9.29 -26.58
N LYS A 686 55.52 10.55 -26.19
CA LYS A 686 55.69 10.98 -24.80
C LYS A 686 54.56 10.48 -23.92
N LEU A 687 53.33 10.54 -24.40
CA LEU A 687 52.17 9.99 -23.72
C LEU A 687 52.31 8.46 -23.55
N PHE A 688 52.77 7.75 -24.58
CA PHE A 688 53.06 6.31 -24.50
C PHE A 688 54.13 5.99 -23.46
N SER A 689 55.22 6.77 -23.43
CA SER A 689 56.25 6.65 -22.41
C SER A 689 55.72 6.93 -21.01
N HIS A 690 54.79 7.88 -20.85
CA HIS A 690 54.15 8.17 -19.56
C HIS A 690 53.24 7.03 -19.11
N THR A 691 52.42 6.47 -20.01
CA THR A 691 51.59 5.29 -19.70
C THR A 691 52.45 4.10 -19.29
N CYS A 692 53.56 3.83 -20.00
CA CYS A 692 54.52 2.80 -19.61
C CYS A 692 55.14 3.07 -18.21
N HIS A 693 55.43 4.34 -17.91
CA HIS A 693 55.93 4.73 -16.58
C HIS A 693 54.90 4.47 -15.48
N LEU A 694 53.63 4.84 -15.72
CA LEU A 694 52.52 4.59 -14.80
C LEU A 694 52.33 3.10 -14.54
N VAL A 695 52.33 2.26 -15.58
CA VAL A 695 52.29 0.79 -15.44
C VAL A 695 53.46 0.28 -14.61
N GLY A 696 54.66 0.82 -14.82
CA GLY A 696 55.84 0.49 -14.02
C GLY A 696 55.74 0.91 -12.55
N GLN A 697 55.12 2.05 -12.26
CA GLN A 697 54.87 2.52 -10.90
C GLN A 697 53.83 1.66 -10.19
N LEU A 698 52.71 1.33 -10.85
CA LEU A 698 51.68 0.43 -10.33
C LEU A 698 52.21 -1.00 -10.11
N ALA A 699 53.12 -1.46 -10.97
CA ALA A 699 53.82 -2.72 -10.78
C ALA A 699 54.72 -2.69 -9.52
N ARG A 700 55.41 -1.57 -9.27
CA ARG A 700 56.21 -1.37 -8.07
C ARG A 700 55.35 -1.29 -6.80
N SER A 701 54.22 -0.58 -6.85
CA SER A 701 53.29 -0.51 -5.71
C SER A 701 52.72 -1.89 -5.39
N PHE A 702 52.33 -2.67 -6.41
CA PHE A 702 51.90 -4.05 -6.23
C PHE A 702 52.98 -4.93 -5.58
N GLN A 703 54.24 -4.83 -6.04
CA GLN A 703 55.35 -5.59 -5.45
C GLN A 703 55.61 -5.17 -4.00
N SER A 704 55.55 -3.87 -3.70
CA SER A 704 55.68 -3.36 -2.34
C SER A 704 54.58 -3.88 -1.42
N ASP A 705 53.33 -3.89 -1.90
CA ASP A 705 52.17 -4.41 -1.16
C ASP A 705 52.24 -5.92 -0.97
N LEU A 706 52.74 -6.66 -1.96
CA LEU A 706 52.95 -8.11 -1.88
C LEU A 706 54.03 -8.45 -0.84
N CYS A 707 55.14 -7.69 -0.82
CA CYS A 707 56.18 -7.83 0.21
C CYS A 707 55.62 -7.52 1.60
N ALA A 708 54.88 -6.43 1.76
CA ALA A 708 54.25 -6.07 3.03
C ALA A 708 53.23 -7.12 3.50
N HIS A 709 52.43 -7.69 2.59
CA HIS A 709 51.48 -8.77 2.88
C HIS A 709 52.20 -10.02 3.41
N TRP A 710 53.33 -10.40 2.81
CA TRP A 710 54.13 -11.55 3.26
C TRP A 710 54.83 -11.31 4.60
N GLU A 711 55.18 -10.06 4.93
CA GLU A 711 55.84 -9.73 6.19
C GLU A 711 54.88 -9.54 7.37
N ALA A 712 53.66 -9.05 7.14
CA ALA A 712 52.75 -8.60 8.19
C ALA A 712 51.37 -9.29 8.24
N GLU A 713 51.10 -10.29 7.37
CA GLU A 713 49.77 -10.90 7.18
C GLU A 713 48.63 -9.87 6.96
N SER A 714 48.97 -8.65 6.53
CA SER A 714 48.03 -7.56 6.31
C SER A 714 47.23 -7.79 5.03
N LYS A 715 45.92 -7.50 5.00
CA LYS A 715 45.13 -7.60 3.76
C LYS A 715 45.78 -6.81 2.62
N MET A 716 45.90 -7.45 1.45
CA MET A 716 46.49 -6.84 0.27
C MET A 716 45.61 -5.69 -0.24
N ASN A 717 46.24 -4.60 -0.69
CA ASN A 717 45.52 -3.46 -1.25
C ASN A 717 44.71 -3.89 -2.49
N GLN A 718 43.41 -3.59 -2.48
CA GLN A 718 42.50 -3.98 -3.56
C GLN A 718 42.87 -3.30 -4.89
N LYS A 719 43.39 -2.07 -4.88
CA LYS A 719 43.85 -1.35 -6.09
C LYS A 719 45.04 -2.07 -6.75
N SER A 720 45.94 -2.61 -5.93
CA SER A 720 47.08 -3.40 -6.39
C SER A 720 46.65 -4.76 -6.95
N LEU A 721 45.70 -5.43 -6.29
CA LEU A 721 45.11 -6.67 -6.80
C LEU A 721 44.38 -6.46 -8.14
N LEU A 722 43.62 -5.37 -8.26
CA LEU A 722 42.94 -4.96 -9.50
C LEU A 722 43.95 -4.74 -10.64
N PHE A 723 45.06 -4.07 -10.35
CA PHE A 723 46.12 -3.86 -11.32
C PHE A 723 46.69 -5.19 -11.83
N ALA A 724 47.09 -6.09 -10.94
CA ALA A 724 47.75 -7.34 -11.34
C ALA A 724 46.82 -8.33 -12.04
N LYS A 725 45.55 -8.41 -11.63
CA LYS A 725 44.59 -9.38 -12.18
C LYS A 725 43.86 -8.90 -13.43
N VAL A 726 43.68 -7.59 -13.61
CA VAL A 726 42.85 -7.04 -14.69
C VAL A 726 43.63 -6.04 -15.55
N LEU A 727 44.13 -4.95 -14.96
CA LEU A 727 44.70 -3.85 -15.75
C LEU A 727 46.00 -4.21 -16.49
N LEU A 728 46.92 -4.93 -15.82
CA LEU A 728 48.18 -5.35 -16.44
C LEU A 728 47.94 -6.35 -17.58
N PRO A 729 47.16 -7.44 -17.42
CA PRO A 729 46.82 -8.29 -18.55
C PRO A 729 46.11 -7.54 -19.70
N CYS A 730 45.17 -6.62 -19.41
CA CYS A 730 44.56 -5.76 -20.43
C CYS A 730 45.59 -4.94 -21.20
N PHE A 731 46.51 -4.27 -20.49
CA PHE A 731 47.57 -3.46 -21.09
C PHE A 731 48.46 -4.29 -22.02
N ILE A 732 48.86 -5.49 -21.58
CA ILE A 732 49.65 -6.42 -22.41
C ILE A 732 48.87 -6.84 -23.66
N SER A 733 47.60 -7.19 -23.52
CA SER A 733 46.76 -7.59 -24.64
C SER A 733 46.55 -6.47 -25.66
N GLU A 734 46.34 -5.23 -25.22
CA GLU A 734 46.22 -4.07 -26.11
C GLU A 734 47.52 -3.80 -26.91
N LEU A 735 48.69 -3.98 -26.28
CA LEU A 735 49.98 -3.91 -26.99
C LEU A 735 50.10 -5.00 -28.06
N VAL A 736 49.67 -6.23 -27.74
CA VAL A 736 49.67 -7.35 -28.69
C VAL A 736 48.74 -7.08 -29.86
N LEU A 737 47.52 -6.58 -29.61
CA LEU A 737 46.56 -6.23 -30.66
C LEU A 737 47.07 -5.14 -31.62
N LYS A 738 48.02 -4.30 -31.19
CA LYS A 738 48.71 -3.32 -32.06
C LYS A 738 50.02 -3.81 -32.66
N GLY A 739 50.39 -5.07 -32.46
CA GLY A 739 51.63 -5.63 -33.02
C GLY A 739 52.90 -5.29 -32.25
N GLN A 740 52.80 -4.73 -31.03
CA GLN A 740 53.94 -4.44 -30.15
C GLN A 740 54.38 -5.67 -29.35
N TYR A 741 54.54 -6.82 -30.02
CA TYR A 741 54.78 -8.13 -29.39
C TYR A 741 56.07 -8.17 -28.57
N LEU A 742 57.15 -7.55 -29.07
CA LEU A 742 58.44 -7.51 -28.40
C LEU A 742 58.35 -6.76 -27.06
N LEU A 743 57.71 -5.59 -27.05
CA LEU A 743 57.54 -4.79 -25.84
C LEU A 743 56.66 -5.53 -24.82
N ALA A 744 55.51 -6.03 -25.26
CA ALA A 744 54.60 -6.82 -24.43
C ALA A 744 55.33 -8.01 -23.78
N GLY A 745 56.08 -8.77 -24.59
CA GLY A 745 56.83 -9.92 -24.11
C GLY A 745 58.00 -9.58 -23.18
N PHE A 746 58.68 -8.44 -23.39
CA PHE A 746 59.70 -7.96 -22.45
C PHE A 746 59.08 -7.56 -21.10
N ILE A 747 57.93 -6.89 -21.09
CA ILE A 747 57.21 -6.53 -19.86
C ILE A 747 56.79 -7.80 -19.12
N VAL A 748 56.21 -8.78 -19.80
CA VAL A 748 55.85 -10.08 -19.20
C VAL A 748 57.07 -10.80 -18.66
N SER A 749 58.18 -10.85 -19.41
CA SER A 749 59.42 -11.50 -18.96
C SER A 749 59.98 -10.85 -17.68
N ARG A 750 59.87 -9.52 -17.57
CA ARG A 750 60.25 -8.78 -16.36
C ARG A 750 59.28 -9.00 -15.21
N TRP A 751 57.98 -9.03 -15.48
CA TRP A 751 56.92 -9.31 -14.49
C TRP A 751 57.06 -10.72 -13.89
N MET A 752 57.39 -11.71 -14.73
CA MET A 752 57.61 -13.10 -14.32
C MET A 752 59.00 -13.36 -13.71
N HIS A 753 59.83 -12.30 -13.53
CA HIS A 753 61.21 -12.40 -13.03
C HIS A 753 62.10 -13.38 -13.82
N THR A 754 61.91 -13.50 -15.14
CA THR A 754 62.73 -14.35 -15.99
C THR A 754 64.20 -13.87 -15.98
N PRO A 755 65.19 -14.76 -15.76
CA PRO A 755 66.61 -14.41 -15.79
C PRO A 755 67.00 -13.71 -17.08
N ALA A 756 67.81 -12.65 -17.01
CA ALA A 756 68.24 -11.88 -18.18
C ALA A 756 68.95 -12.73 -19.25
N SER A 757 69.58 -13.84 -18.85
CA SER A 757 70.19 -14.83 -19.75
C SER A 757 69.19 -15.63 -20.59
N LEU A 758 67.90 -15.63 -20.22
CA LEU A 758 66.80 -16.28 -20.93
C LEU A 758 65.90 -15.28 -21.68
N GLY A 759 66.19 -13.97 -21.60
CA GLY A 759 65.45 -12.91 -22.30
C GLY A 759 65.81 -12.77 -23.79
N LEU A 760 65.99 -13.90 -24.48
CA LEU A 760 66.22 -13.94 -25.94
C LEU A 760 64.87 -13.82 -26.67
N VAL A 761 64.85 -13.23 -27.86
CA VAL A 761 63.64 -13.02 -28.68
C VAL A 761 62.85 -14.33 -28.86
N ASP A 762 63.55 -15.46 -29.03
CA ASP A 762 62.97 -16.79 -29.21
C ASP A 762 62.24 -17.34 -27.97
N VAL A 763 62.48 -16.78 -26.78
CA VAL A 763 61.85 -17.17 -25.51
C VAL A 763 60.72 -16.22 -25.13
N VAL A 764 60.80 -14.96 -25.57
CA VAL A 764 59.87 -13.88 -25.25
C VAL A 764 58.48 -14.16 -25.84
N GLU A 765 58.40 -14.63 -27.08
CA GLU A 765 57.12 -14.93 -27.74
C GLU A 765 56.41 -16.15 -27.09
N PRO A 766 57.04 -17.32 -26.90
CA PRO A 766 56.41 -18.44 -26.17
C PRO A 766 56.02 -18.09 -24.73
N GLY A 767 56.82 -17.25 -24.05
CA GLY A 767 56.53 -16.76 -22.71
C GLY A 767 55.28 -15.88 -22.67
N LEU A 768 55.14 -14.97 -23.64
CA LEU A 768 53.97 -14.11 -23.79
C LEU A 768 52.70 -14.93 -24.10
N ARG A 769 52.79 -15.91 -24.99
CA ARG A 769 51.66 -16.82 -25.30
C ARG A 769 51.21 -17.58 -24.05
N ARG A 770 52.13 -18.24 -23.34
CA ARG A 770 51.79 -18.96 -22.10
C ARG A 770 51.22 -18.07 -21.01
N TYR A 771 51.72 -16.83 -20.90
CA TYR A 771 51.18 -15.86 -19.95
C TYR A 771 49.72 -15.56 -20.26
N LEU A 772 49.40 -15.23 -21.52
CA LEU A 772 48.03 -14.93 -21.94
C LEU A 772 47.10 -16.16 -21.82
N GLU A 773 47.57 -17.36 -22.18
CA GLU A 773 46.82 -18.62 -21.98
C GLU A 773 46.49 -18.84 -20.49
N GLY A 774 47.46 -18.60 -19.61
CA GLY A 774 47.29 -18.69 -18.17
C GLY A 774 46.28 -17.65 -17.63
N GLN A 775 46.32 -16.41 -18.14
CA GLN A 775 45.37 -15.37 -17.76
C GLN A 775 43.94 -15.70 -18.23
N VAL A 776 43.77 -16.26 -19.44
CA VAL A 776 42.45 -16.72 -19.92
C VAL A 776 41.89 -17.83 -19.04
N ALA A 777 42.70 -18.85 -18.73
CA ALA A 777 42.27 -19.94 -17.86
C ALA A 777 41.88 -19.44 -16.46
N GLN A 778 42.65 -18.50 -15.91
CA GLN A 778 42.38 -17.89 -14.61
C GLN A 778 41.10 -17.04 -14.62
N ALA A 779 40.88 -16.24 -15.67
CA ALA A 779 39.68 -15.41 -15.82
C ALA A 779 38.40 -16.25 -16.00
N GLN A 780 38.48 -17.34 -16.77
CA GLN A 780 37.36 -18.27 -16.97
C GLN A 780 37.02 -19.05 -15.70
N ALA A 781 38.03 -19.47 -14.92
CA ALA A 781 37.81 -20.15 -13.64
C ALA A 781 37.12 -19.23 -12.62
N GLN A 782 37.46 -17.93 -12.60
CA GLN A 782 36.82 -16.94 -11.72
C GLN A 782 35.35 -16.70 -12.09
N GLN A 783 34.98 -16.74 -13.37
CA GLN A 783 33.59 -16.61 -13.82
C GLN A 783 32.70 -17.82 -13.46
N GLN A 784 33.28 -19.02 -13.31
CA GLN A 784 32.52 -20.26 -13.02
C GLN A 784 32.24 -20.50 -11.53
N VAL A 785 33.04 -19.94 -10.63
CA VAL A 785 32.96 -20.24 -9.19
C VAL A 785 31.90 -19.41 -8.46
N GLY A 786 31.33 -18.37 -9.07
CA GLY A 786 30.30 -17.55 -8.43
C GLY A 786 30.78 -16.92 -7.11
N GLU A 787 32.09 -16.72 -6.94
CA GLU A 787 32.61 -15.82 -5.91
C GLU A 787 32.08 -14.43 -6.28
N SER A 788 31.12 -13.95 -5.48
CA SER A 788 30.40 -12.70 -5.71
C SER A 788 31.33 -11.60 -6.19
N ASP A 789 30.86 -10.82 -7.17
CA ASP A 789 31.43 -9.58 -7.69
C ASP A 789 31.80 -8.53 -6.61
N ALA A 790 31.60 -8.80 -5.32
CA ALA A 790 31.83 -7.95 -4.16
C ALA A 790 33.27 -7.94 -3.59
N SER A 791 34.26 -8.64 -4.18
CA SER A 791 35.59 -8.78 -3.52
C SER A 791 36.62 -7.68 -3.82
N PHE A 792 36.33 -6.79 -4.78
CA PHE A 792 37.10 -5.57 -5.02
C PHE A 792 36.15 -4.42 -4.71
N ALA A 793 36.40 -3.60 -3.68
CA ALA A 793 35.51 -2.48 -3.39
C ALA A 793 35.59 -1.48 -4.55
N GLU A 794 34.60 -1.56 -5.44
CA GLU A 794 34.40 -0.60 -6.53
C GLU A 794 33.99 0.79 -5.98
N ASP A 795 33.60 0.86 -4.69
CA ASP A 795 33.14 2.07 -4.00
C ASP A 795 34.23 3.14 -3.77
N GLU A 796 35.51 2.82 -3.91
CA GLU A 796 36.60 3.81 -3.72
C GLU A 796 37.02 4.56 -5.00
N LEU A 797 36.58 4.13 -6.19
CA LEU A 797 36.95 4.76 -7.47
C LEU A 797 35.76 5.51 -8.07
N SER A 798 36.01 6.71 -8.61
CA SER A 798 35.00 7.50 -9.33
C SER A 798 34.53 6.88 -10.66
N ILE A 799 35.16 5.77 -11.07
CA ILE A 799 35.00 5.10 -12.37
C ILE A 799 34.55 3.63 -12.22
N SER A 800 33.75 3.34 -11.20
CA SER A 800 33.32 1.98 -10.85
C SER A 800 32.64 1.27 -12.03
N ARG A 801 31.76 1.94 -12.78
CA ARG A 801 31.00 1.33 -13.88
C ARG A 801 31.87 1.07 -15.10
N THR A 802 32.79 1.98 -15.40
CA THR A 802 33.80 1.77 -16.44
C THR A 802 34.67 0.55 -16.12
N MET A 803 35.02 0.36 -14.85
CA MET A 803 35.75 -0.84 -14.41
C MET A 803 34.93 -2.13 -14.57
N SER A 804 33.64 -2.12 -14.20
CA SER A 804 32.77 -3.28 -14.41
C SER A 804 32.63 -3.61 -15.91
N SER A 805 32.49 -2.59 -16.77
CA SER A 805 32.45 -2.77 -18.24
C SER A 805 33.74 -3.35 -18.81
N LEU A 806 34.90 -2.88 -18.34
CA LEU A 806 36.21 -3.40 -18.74
C LEU A 806 36.37 -4.87 -18.30
N ARG A 807 35.85 -5.25 -17.13
CA ARG A 807 35.82 -6.65 -16.66
C ARG A 807 34.95 -7.55 -17.53
N LEU A 808 33.77 -7.08 -17.95
CA LEU A 808 32.90 -7.83 -18.87
C LEU A 808 33.62 -8.12 -20.20
N LYS A 809 34.39 -7.16 -20.71
CA LYS A 809 35.17 -7.30 -21.96
C LYS A 809 36.51 -8.00 -21.77
N PHE A 810 36.91 -8.29 -20.54
CA PHE A 810 38.26 -8.77 -20.20
C PHE A 810 38.61 -10.08 -20.91
N VAL A 811 37.74 -11.09 -20.80
CA VAL A 811 37.98 -12.41 -21.39
C VAL A 811 38.04 -12.34 -22.92
N SER A 812 37.12 -11.59 -23.53
CA SER A 812 37.13 -11.39 -24.99
C SER A 812 38.40 -10.70 -25.49
N LEU A 813 38.92 -9.74 -24.73
CA LEU A 813 40.14 -9.00 -25.06
C LEU A 813 41.39 -9.88 -24.94
N LEU A 814 41.48 -10.70 -23.89
CA LEU A 814 42.57 -11.69 -23.75
C LEU A 814 42.56 -12.72 -24.89
N GLN A 815 41.38 -13.23 -25.26
CA GLN A 815 41.23 -14.17 -26.38
C GLN A 815 41.60 -13.54 -27.71
N ALA A 816 41.17 -12.30 -27.97
CA ALA A 816 41.53 -11.57 -29.18
C ALA A 816 43.05 -11.37 -29.29
N ALA A 817 43.72 -11.02 -28.19
CA ALA A 817 45.17 -10.87 -28.16
C ALA A 817 45.90 -12.20 -28.40
N LEU A 818 45.40 -13.32 -27.86
CA LEU A 818 45.96 -14.65 -28.13
C LEU A 818 45.90 -15.03 -29.61
N VAL A 819 44.79 -14.73 -30.27
CA VAL A 819 44.60 -14.98 -31.72
C VAL A 819 45.50 -14.07 -32.56
N ALA A 820 45.76 -12.84 -32.10
CA ALA A 820 46.60 -11.87 -32.80
C ALA A 820 48.10 -12.20 -32.75
N LEU A 821 48.55 -13.12 -31.89
CA LEU A 821 49.95 -13.53 -31.86
C LEU A 821 50.32 -14.33 -33.13
N PRO A 822 51.53 -14.13 -33.68
CA PRO A 822 51.99 -14.89 -34.86
C PRO A 822 51.89 -16.40 -34.58
N SER A 823 51.19 -17.15 -35.43
CA SER A 823 51.17 -18.61 -35.32
C SER A 823 52.57 -19.14 -35.62
N GLN A 824 53.10 -19.98 -34.72
CA GLN A 824 54.24 -20.83 -35.05
C GLN A 824 53.74 -21.86 -36.08
N GLU A 825 53.81 -21.53 -37.36
CA GLU A 825 53.96 -22.61 -38.34
C GLU A 825 55.36 -23.22 -38.12
N PRO A 826 55.46 -24.55 -37.98
CA PRO A 826 56.74 -25.23 -37.81
C PRO A 826 57.68 -25.08 -39.00
#